data_AF-A0A2V0NK60-F1
#
_entry.id   AF-A0A2V0NK60-F1
#
_cell.length_a   1.000
_cell.length_b   1.000
_cell.length_c   1.000
_cell.angle_alpha   90.00
_cell.angle_beta   90.00
_cell.angle_gamma   90.00
#
_symmetry.space_group_name_H-M   'P 1'
#
loop_
_entity.id
_entity.type
_entity.pdbx_description
1 polymer ?
#
loop_
_entity_poly.entity_id
_entity_poly.type
_entity_poly.pdbx_seq_one_letter_code
_entity_poly.pdbx_strand_id
1 'polypeptide(L)'
;MRPPAARASPPPPPPRSAAAPAAPAASPDDPEGLYALLGVSQGATPQEASLRRRVRRAFRTARTRAHPDRPGGSAAAFAAVTRAHDVLADPQKRAHYDSTGRIRRGADEAFLESFGEQGAYSDPLRRAHPVAAAAAGASGLGDQIVLRRAEGTAPSHTAGFEAWMRARGQAGGPQVYSGDTVAQEFGVVRGTYEAVPTLPGGAAEAGAAAVPAVVCSAAGASVRKLLALESQPLPPELEFGEVLVVMLAVPVAPGDIATCRLGGVYGTASAGRLPFVAGHDGVGVVARVGPGIKGALCEGDLVQPTGPFAGTWRAAMVCKAAALSRVGRLQDWRAAAGGGGAAAAVLVRQAVEAAAAAGEAAPVGGRAGGAAASKAATSEAGPLLPLEYLAVSRELLTAYRLLEMAPCKPGDCVILNAPLSTVGRTVLQLARVLRLRAIALLRPGARRRPAGEAAAAPPEAAAAAVDDEAEFERDASRLRSLGATHVLRDEGAIRPQLEALGRFEARPVLGLDAVGGDSAARIADALADGATLCIYGCLSGRSPALDWRAFVFRSIAVRGHNARAWAAANPSKAARALRSVGGLVAAGLLVLDFAEYEFLGEWAEGVEGAAGEEGGRCGGSRALLMMPGLPAFAGGGAAEA
;
A
#
# COMPACT_ATOMS: atom_id res chain seq x y z
N MET A 1 5.44 47.02 57.31
CA MET A 1 3.97 46.86 57.47
C MET A 1 3.31 47.03 56.10
N ARG A 2 2.49 46.07 55.65
CA ARG A 2 1.32 46.33 54.76
C ARG A 2 0.15 46.76 55.66
N PRO A 3 -0.92 47.48 55.23
CA PRO A 3 -1.71 47.29 53.98
C PRO A 3 -2.34 48.62 53.44
N PRO A 4 -3.49 48.67 52.71
CA PRO A 4 -4.00 47.89 51.57
C PRO A 4 -4.33 48.77 50.32
N ALA A 5 -4.66 48.10 49.21
CA ALA A 5 -5.10 48.66 47.93
C ALA A 5 -6.57 49.16 47.92
N ALA A 6 -6.86 50.19 47.13
CA ALA A 6 -8.19 50.61 46.74
C ALA A 6 -8.32 50.68 45.20
N ARG A 7 -9.50 50.26 44.71
CA ARG A 7 -9.87 49.97 43.32
C ARG A 7 -10.03 51.26 42.47
N ALA A 8 -9.55 51.25 41.23
CA ALA A 8 -9.90 52.24 40.21
C ALA A 8 -11.01 51.71 39.29
N SER A 9 -12.03 52.54 39.05
CA SER A 9 -13.22 52.28 38.23
C SER A 9 -12.91 52.14 36.73
N PRO A 10 -13.71 51.37 35.97
CA PRO A 10 -13.50 51.21 34.52
C PRO A 10 -13.92 52.46 33.72
N PRO A 11 -13.21 52.80 32.62
CA PRO A 11 -13.54 53.89 31.71
C PRO A 11 -14.78 53.61 30.82
N PRO A 12 -15.42 54.66 30.25
CA PRO A 12 -16.73 54.58 29.62
C PRO A 12 -16.74 53.79 28.29
N PRO A 13 -17.91 53.27 27.88
CA PRO A 13 -18.04 52.48 26.66
C PRO A 13 -17.83 53.34 25.39
N PRO A 14 -17.17 52.79 24.36
CA PRO A 14 -17.01 53.45 23.06
C PRO A 14 -18.34 53.63 22.31
N PRO A 15 -18.41 54.58 21.37
CA PRO A 15 -19.65 54.99 20.70
C PRO A 15 -20.29 53.85 19.89
N ARG A 16 -21.63 53.90 19.80
CA ARG A 16 -22.46 52.94 19.05
C ARG A 16 -21.96 52.82 17.61
N SER A 17 -21.54 51.62 17.24
CA SER A 17 -21.16 51.21 15.88
C SER A 17 -22.25 51.60 14.88
N ALA A 18 -21.83 52.26 13.80
CA ALA A 18 -22.62 52.50 12.61
C ALA A 18 -23.29 51.19 12.13
N ALA A 19 -24.49 51.33 11.58
CA ALA A 19 -25.26 50.26 10.98
C ALA A 19 -24.43 49.50 9.94
N ALA A 20 -24.63 48.18 9.88
CA ALA A 20 -24.01 47.30 8.88
C ALA A 20 -24.33 47.80 7.46
N PRO A 21 -23.37 47.78 6.51
CA PRO A 21 -23.65 48.14 5.14
C PRO A 21 -24.64 47.13 4.54
N ALA A 22 -25.71 47.64 3.92
CA ALA A 22 -26.63 46.86 3.10
C ALA A 22 -25.86 46.14 1.99
N ALA A 23 -26.32 44.95 1.60
CA ALA A 23 -25.75 44.18 0.49
C ALA A 23 -25.64 45.07 -0.77
N PRO A 24 -24.48 45.11 -1.45
CA PRO A 24 -24.32 45.94 -2.64
C PRO A 24 -25.29 45.49 -3.72
N ALA A 25 -25.99 46.44 -4.35
CA ALA A 25 -26.91 46.17 -5.46
C ALA A 25 -26.13 45.56 -6.64
N ALA A 26 -26.68 44.48 -7.20
CA ALA A 26 -26.12 43.78 -8.36
C ALA A 26 -25.86 44.75 -9.53
N SER A 27 -24.67 44.66 -10.11
CA SER A 27 -24.35 45.37 -11.36
C SER A 27 -24.80 44.51 -12.56
N PRO A 28 -24.97 45.10 -13.77
CA PRO A 28 -25.27 44.30 -14.96
C PRO A 28 -24.23 43.22 -15.26
N ASP A 29 -22.98 43.42 -14.79
CA ASP A 29 -21.86 42.51 -15.03
C ASP A 29 -21.72 41.41 -13.93
N ASP A 30 -22.25 41.62 -12.72
CA ASP A 30 -22.20 40.69 -11.57
C ASP A 30 -23.61 40.47 -10.95
N PRO A 31 -24.51 39.74 -11.65
CA PRO A 31 -25.93 39.68 -11.31
C PRO A 31 -26.25 38.94 -10.00
N GLU A 32 -25.36 38.05 -9.54
CA GLU A 32 -25.47 37.41 -8.21
C GLU A 32 -24.48 38.02 -7.18
N GLY A 33 -23.76 39.08 -7.54
CA GLY A 33 -22.88 39.82 -6.62
C GLY A 33 -21.65 39.05 -6.13
N LEU A 34 -21.19 38.00 -6.84
CA LEU A 34 -20.11 37.12 -6.37
C LEU A 34 -18.76 37.86 -6.34
N TYR A 35 -18.50 38.68 -7.34
CA TYR A 35 -17.31 39.53 -7.40
C TYR A 35 -17.36 40.64 -6.35
N ALA A 36 -18.53 41.25 -6.16
CA ALA A 36 -18.77 42.25 -5.13
C ALA A 36 -18.59 41.67 -3.71
N LEU A 37 -19.04 40.44 -3.45
CA LEU A 37 -18.88 39.74 -2.16
C LEU A 37 -17.42 39.50 -1.77
N LEU A 38 -16.54 39.26 -2.75
CA LEU A 38 -15.10 39.14 -2.52
C LEU A 38 -14.35 40.48 -2.68
N GLY A 39 -15.00 41.52 -3.19
CA GLY A 39 -14.37 42.81 -3.48
C GLY A 39 -13.32 42.73 -4.59
N VAL A 40 -13.56 41.90 -5.62
CA VAL A 40 -12.68 41.71 -6.78
C VAL A 40 -13.39 42.21 -8.03
N SER A 41 -12.73 42.95 -8.92
CA SER A 41 -13.33 43.38 -10.20
C SER A 41 -13.27 42.28 -11.27
N GLN A 42 -14.30 42.19 -12.11
CA GLN A 42 -14.45 41.18 -13.17
C GLN A 42 -13.54 41.42 -14.40
N GLY A 43 -13.15 42.68 -14.68
CA GLY A 43 -12.17 43.04 -15.74
C GLY A 43 -10.99 43.88 -15.18
N ALA A 44 -9.81 43.99 -15.81
CA ALA A 44 -9.28 43.46 -17.06
C ALA A 44 -7.74 43.35 -16.92
N THR A 45 -7.18 42.14 -16.87
CA THR A 45 -5.73 41.91 -17.06
C THR A 45 -5.51 40.57 -17.76
N PRO A 46 -4.62 40.43 -18.75
CA PRO A 46 -4.63 39.32 -19.71
C PRO A 46 -4.19 37.95 -19.17
N GLN A 47 -4.00 37.78 -17.86
CA GLN A 47 -3.43 36.57 -17.28
C GLN A 47 -4.32 35.98 -16.17
N GLU A 48 -4.90 34.82 -16.47
CA GLU A 48 -5.82 34.09 -15.59
C GLU A 48 -5.19 33.72 -14.22
N ALA A 49 -3.87 33.48 -14.20
CA ALA A 49 -3.13 33.18 -12.97
C ALA A 49 -3.13 34.37 -11.97
N SER A 50 -3.17 35.61 -12.46
CA SER A 50 -3.25 36.83 -11.62
C SER A 50 -4.62 36.98 -10.96
N LEU A 51 -5.70 36.64 -11.69
CA LEU A 51 -7.07 36.69 -11.18
C LEU A 51 -7.31 35.64 -10.09
N ARG A 52 -6.89 34.39 -10.31
CA ARG A 52 -7.01 33.31 -9.30
C ARG A 52 -6.29 33.65 -7.99
N ARG A 53 -5.09 34.25 -8.07
CA ARG A 53 -4.36 34.71 -6.87
C ARG A 53 -5.11 35.82 -6.13
N ARG A 54 -5.73 36.76 -6.85
CA ARG A 54 -6.58 37.82 -6.27
C ARG A 54 -7.80 37.24 -5.57
N VAL A 55 -8.56 36.35 -6.21
CA VAL A 55 -9.74 35.67 -5.62
C VAL A 55 -9.35 34.93 -4.33
N ARG A 56 -8.27 34.14 -4.33
CA ARG A 56 -7.79 33.43 -3.13
C ARG A 56 -7.30 34.35 -2.01
N ARG A 57 -6.78 35.54 -2.35
CA ARG A 57 -6.35 36.52 -1.35
C ARG A 57 -7.56 37.24 -0.76
N ALA A 58 -8.48 37.68 -1.61
CA ALA A 58 -9.73 38.31 -1.24
C ALA A 58 -10.59 37.42 -0.34
N PHE A 59 -10.73 36.13 -0.68
CA PHE A 59 -11.46 35.15 0.12
C PHE A 59 -10.89 35.02 1.53
N ARG A 60 -9.55 34.96 1.70
CA ARG A 60 -8.95 34.87 3.03
C ARG A 60 -9.32 36.07 3.91
N THR A 61 -9.34 37.27 3.33
CA THR A 61 -9.74 38.49 4.05
C THR A 61 -11.25 38.53 4.33
N ALA A 62 -12.08 38.20 3.33
CA ALA A 62 -13.54 38.19 3.46
C ALA A 62 -14.02 37.13 4.46
N ARG A 63 -13.44 35.93 4.43
CA ARG A 63 -13.76 34.81 5.34
C ARG A 63 -13.51 35.17 6.80
N THR A 64 -12.39 35.83 7.09
CA THR A 64 -12.07 36.27 8.45
C THR A 64 -13.00 37.38 8.95
N ARG A 65 -13.54 38.22 8.05
CA ARG A 65 -14.54 39.24 8.41
C ARG A 65 -15.94 38.67 8.57
N ALA A 66 -16.31 37.70 7.74
CA ALA A 66 -17.63 37.07 7.73
C ALA A 66 -17.80 35.96 8.78
N HIS A 67 -16.75 35.57 9.50
CA HIS A 67 -16.80 34.49 10.50
C HIS A 67 -17.80 34.81 11.63
N PRO A 68 -18.65 33.85 12.05
CA PRO A 68 -19.68 34.07 13.08
C PRO A 68 -19.13 34.60 14.42
N ASP A 69 -17.91 34.20 14.79
CA ASP A 69 -17.25 34.62 16.03
C ASP A 69 -16.65 36.04 15.99
N ARG A 70 -16.79 36.76 14.86
CA ARG A 70 -16.24 38.12 14.69
C ARG A 70 -17.36 39.17 14.79
N PRO A 71 -17.07 40.36 15.35
CA PRO A 71 -18.06 41.45 15.41
C PRO A 71 -18.52 41.82 13.99
N GLY A 72 -19.83 41.68 13.71
CA GLY A 72 -20.42 41.95 12.40
C GLY A 72 -20.41 40.77 11.40
N GLY A 73 -19.90 39.60 11.79
CA GLY A 73 -19.99 38.37 11.01
C GLY A 73 -21.28 37.59 11.28
N SER A 74 -21.71 36.76 10.34
CA SER A 74 -22.89 35.89 10.49
C SER A 74 -22.69 34.58 9.72
N ALA A 75 -23.38 33.52 10.13
CA ALA A 75 -23.36 32.24 9.41
C ALA A 75 -23.80 32.40 7.94
N ALA A 76 -24.78 33.27 7.68
CA ALA A 76 -25.25 33.60 6.34
C ALA A 76 -24.17 34.33 5.51
N ALA A 77 -23.47 35.31 6.10
CA ALA A 77 -22.37 36.01 5.44
C ALA A 77 -21.19 35.08 5.15
N PHE A 78 -20.87 34.18 6.09
CA PHE A 78 -19.82 33.18 5.91
C PHE A 78 -20.13 32.20 4.77
N ALA A 79 -21.38 31.72 4.69
CA ALA A 79 -21.82 30.86 3.61
C ALA A 79 -21.78 31.58 2.25
N ALA A 80 -22.21 32.85 2.18
CA ALA A 80 -22.17 33.63 0.95
C ALA A 80 -20.73 33.85 0.42
N VAL A 81 -19.78 34.19 1.30
CA VAL A 81 -18.36 34.36 0.95
C VAL A 81 -17.71 33.05 0.49
N THR A 82 -18.12 31.92 1.08
CA THR A 82 -17.63 30.59 0.69
C THR A 82 -18.15 30.21 -0.71
N ARG A 83 -19.45 30.38 -0.96
CA ARG A 83 -20.04 30.15 -2.28
C ARG A 83 -19.39 30.99 -3.38
N ALA A 84 -19.14 32.28 -3.12
CA ALA A 84 -18.47 33.15 -4.07
C ALA A 84 -17.05 32.66 -4.40
N HIS A 85 -16.30 32.16 -3.42
CA HIS A 85 -14.98 31.59 -3.68
C HIS A 85 -15.06 30.28 -4.49
N ASP A 86 -16.00 29.40 -4.19
CA ASP A 86 -16.11 28.09 -4.86
C ASP A 86 -16.44 28.23 -6.35
N VAL A 87 -17.24 29.24 -6.72
CA VAL A 87 -17.54 29.56 -8.11
C VAL A 87 -16.38 30.30 -8.78
N LEU A 88 -15.81 31.33 -8.15
CA LEU A 88 -14.80 32.20 -8.79
C LEU A 88 -13.38 31.61 -8.81
N ALA A 89 -13.07 30.67 -7.91
CA ALA A 89 -11.78 29.98 -7.89
C ALA A 89 -11.67 28.88 -8.96
N ASP A 90 -12.81 28.29 -9.36
CA ASP A 90 -12.89 27.27 -10.41
C ASP A 90 -13.00 27.92 -11.81
N PRO A 91 -12.15 27.54 -12.78
CA PRO A 91 -12.13 28.19 -14.10
C PRO A 91 -13.39 27.94 -14.91
N GLN A 92 -13.96 26.73 -14.81
CA GLN A 92 -15.12 26.31 -15.58
C GLN A 92 -16.41 26.90 -14.97
N LYS A 93 -16.55 26.87 -13.64
CA LYS A 93 -17.68 27.51 -12.94
C LYS A 93 -17.66 29.03 -13.13
N ARG A 94 -16.49 29.66 -13.04
CA ARG A 94 -16.32 31.10 -13.30
C ARG A 94 -16.63 31.47 -14.74
N ALA A 95 -16.09 30.76 -15.73
CA ALA A 95 -16.37 31.06 -17.14
C ALA A 95 -17.86 30.93 -17.46
N HIS A 96 -18.53 29.95 -16.87
CA HIS A 96 -19.99 29.84 -16.99
C HIS A 96 -20.70 31.04 -16.35
N TYR A 97 -20.36 31.37 -15.11
CA TYR A 97 -20.92 32.51 -14.39
C TYR A 97 -20.71 33.84 -15.14
N ASP A 98 -19.50 34.09 -15.65
CA ASP A 98 -19.15 35.28 -16.43
C ASP A 98 -19.95 35.36 -17.75
N SER A 99 -20.33 34.22 -18.33
CA SER A 99 -21.06 34.16 -19.60
C SER A 99 -22.59 34.19 -19.45
N THR A 100 -23.13 33.70 -18.33
CA THR A 100 -24.58 33.50 -18.14
C THR A 100 -25.17 34.27 -16.98
N GLY A 101 -24.33 34.78 -16.08
CA GLY A 101 -24.75 35.37 -14.82
C GLY A 101 -25.35 34.38 -13.83
N ARG A 102 -25.24 33.06 -14.06
CA ARG A 102 -25.88 32.02 -13.24
C ARG A 102 -24.88 31.02 -12.69
N ILE A 103 -25.08 30.57 -11.45
CA ILE A 103 -24.30 29.47 -10.87
C ILE A 103 -24.79 28.12 -11.42
N ARG A 104 -23.90 27.36 -12.06
CA ARG A 104 -24.16 25.98 -12.47
C ARG A 104 -24.17 25.06 -11.26
N ARG A 105 -25.34 24.51 -10.91
CA ARG A 105 -25.52 23.52 -9.83
C ARG A 105 -25.00 22.15 -10.27
N GLY A 106 -24.08 21.56 -9.51
CA GLY A 106 -23.64 20.16 -9.71
C GLY A 106 -24.63 19.17 -9.10
N ALA A 107 -24.66 17.93 -9.59
CA ALA A 107 -25.45 16.84 -8.99
C ALA A 107 -25.08 16.63 -7.50
N ASP A 108 -23.81 16.88 -7.18
CA ASP A 108 -23.20 16.75 -5.86
C ASP A 108 -23.71 17.81 -4.87
N GLU A 109 -24.03 19.03 -5.35
CA GLU A 109 -24.58 20.13 -4.53
C GLU A 109 -26.08 19.91 -4.27
N ALA A 110 -26.83 19.42 -5.26
CA ALA A 110 -28.24 19.02 -5.08
C ALA A 110 -28.37 17.84 -4.09
N PHE A 111 -27.38 16.95 -4.07
CA PHE A 111 -27.28 15.85 -3.10
C PHE A 111 -26.91 16.30 -1.68
N LEU A 112 -26.13 17.39 -1.53
CA LEU A 112 -25.77 17.93 -0.21
C LEU A 112 -26.88 18.79 0.41
N GLU A 113 -27.66 19.52 -0.40
CA GLU A 113 -28.80 20.31 0.07
C GLU A 113 -29.97 19.43 0.57
N SER A 114 -30.13 18.20 0.05
CA SER A 114 -31.11 17.26 0.59
C SER A 114 -30.83 16.83 2.04
N PHE A 115 -29.59 17.03 2.54
CA PHE A 115 -29.25 16.85 3.96
C PHE A 115 -29.47 18.13 4.80
N GLY A 116 -29.62 19.30 4.18
CA GLY A 116 -29.63 20.61 4.85
C GLY A 116 -31.01 21.21 5.11
N GLU A 117 -32.07 20.72 4.47
CA GLU A 117 -33.42 21.34 4.55
C GLU A 117 -34.25 20.96 5.80
N GLN A 118 -33.74 20.10 6.69
CA GLN A 118 -34.37 19.82 7.99
C GLN A 118 -33.48 20.24 9.17
N GLY A 119 -33.39 21.55 9.39
CA GLY A 119 -33.35 22.15 10.73
C GLY A 119 -32.10 21.98 11.61
N ALA A 120 -31.27 23.03 11.63
CA ALA A 120 -30.54 23.59 12.77
C ALA A 120 -29.93 22.63 13.84
N TYR A 121 -28.60 22.51 13.79
CA TYR A 121 -27.76 21.92 14.84
C TYR A 121 -27.84 22.76 16.14
N SER A 122 -28.72 22.40 17.07
CA SER A 122 -28.68 22.88 18.46
C SER A 122 -28.72 21.70 19.42
N ASP A 123 -27.63 21.53 20.16
CA ASP A 123 -27.40 20.52 21.20
C ASP A 123 -28.43 20.64 22.37
N PRO A 124 -29.34 19.67 22.56
CA PRO A 124 -30.34 19.70 23.62
C PRO A 124 -29.82 19.24 24.99
N LEU A 125 -28.56 18.80 25.13
CA LEU A 125 -28.04 18.26 26.40
C LEU A 125 -27.53 19.31 27.39
N ARG A 126 -27.61 20.61 27.03
CA ARG A 126 -27.19 21.72 27.92
C ARG A 126 -28.34 22.51 28.54
N ARG A 127 -29.60 22.07 28.38
CA ARG A 127 -30.79 22.68 29.01
C ARG A 127 -31.70 21.63 29.64
N ALA A 128 -31.21 20.87 30.61
CA ALA A 128 -32.07 20.18 31.57
C ALA A 128 -31.29 19.75 32.83
N HIS A 129 -30.91 20.72 33.67
CA HIS A 129 -30.85 20.57 35.13
C HIS A 129 -30.65 21.98 35.69
N PRO A 130 -31.69 22.56 36.32
CA PRO A 130 -31.66 22.58 37.78
C PRO A 130 -33.07 22.56 38.38
N VAL A 131 -33.65 21.39 38.62
CA VAL A 131 -34.57 21.22 39.76
C VAL A 131 -34.34 19.83 40.35
N ALA A 132 -33.80 19.84 41.56
CA ALA A 132 -34.06 18.96 42.70
C ALA A 132 -34.89 17.68 42.40
N ALA A 133 -34.30 16.51 42.66
CA ALA A 133 -34.43 15.85 43.97
C ALA A 133 -35.88 15.48 44.30
N ALA A 134 -36.32 14.32 43.82
CA ALA A 134 -37.35 13.49 44.47
C ALA A 134 -37.31 12.08 43.89
N ALA A 135 -37.46 11.08 44.76
CA ALA A 135 -37.64 9.66 44.48
C ALA A 135 -36.37 8.85 44.13
N ALA A 136 -35.49 8.72 45.13
CA ALA A 136 -34.91 7.40 45.41
C ALA A 136 -36.03 6.44 45.82
N GLY A 137 -36.04 5.22 45.27
CA GLY A 137 -37.07 4.24 45.58
C GLY A 137 -36.86 2.87 44.95
N ALA A 138 -35.99 2.07 45.58
CA ALA A 138 -36.06 0.61 45.71
C ALA A 138 -35.69 -0.34 44.54
N SER A 139 -34.94 -1.38 44.96
CA SER A 139 -34.57 -2.66 44.31
C SER A 139 -33.43 -2.60 43.28
N GLY A 140 -32.37 -3.41 43.33
CA GLY A 140 -31.91 -4.44 44.25
C GLY A 140 -30.54 -4.96 43.74
N LEU A 141 -29.66 -5.40 44.63
CA LEU A 141 -28.24 -5.73 44.37
C LEU A 141 -28.01 -6.93 43.40
N GLY A 142 -29.07 -7.56 42.89
CA GLY A 142 -29.02 -8.65 41.92
C GLY A 142 -28.86 -8.20 40.46
N ASP A 143 -29.29 -6.98 40.11
CA ASP A 143 -29.15 -6.44 38.74
C ASP A 143 -27.79 -5.75 38.50
N GLN A 144 -26.91 -5.73 39.51
CA GLN A 144 -25.56 -5.16 39.41
C GLN A 144 -24.48 -6.20 39.05
N ILE A 145 -24.83 -7.45 38.75
CA ILE A 145 -23.86 -8.54 38.48
C ILE A 145 -23.77 -8.95 36.99
N VAL A 146 -24.62 -8.44 36.10
CA VAL A 146 -24.47 -8.67 34.64
C VAL A 146 -23.60 -7.59 33.95
N LEU A 147 -23.09 -6.60 34.71
CA LEU A 147 -22.33 -5.46 34.18
C LEU A 147 -20.81 -5.50 34.40
N ARG A 148 -20.17 -6.68 34.33
CA ARG A 148 -18.70 -6.76 34.17
C ARG A 148 -18.25 -7.90 33.27
N ARG A 149 -18.40 -7.74 31.95
CA ARG A 149 -17.37 -8.19 30.99
C ARG A 149 -17.55 -7.50 29.62
N ALA A 150 -16.62 -6.59 29.31
CA ALA A 150 -16.13 -6.15 28.00
C ALA A 150 -16.01 -4.62 27.89
N GLU A 151 -15.08 -4.03 28.64
CA GLU A 151 -14.49 -2.74 28.27
C GLU A 151 -13.09 -3.02 27.69
N GLY A 152 -12.94 -2.77 26.38
CA GLY A 152 -11.70 -3.01 25.66
C GLY A 152 -11.76 -2.73 24.15
N THR A 153 -12.63 -1.83 23.68
CA THR A 153 -12.64 -1.35 22.30
C THR A 153 -12.96 0.14 22.30
N ALA A 154 -12.06 0.94 21.72
CA ALA A 154 -12.30 2.35 21.44
C ALA A 154 -13.56 2.49 20.55
N PRO A 155 -14.42 3.50 20.78
CA PRO A 155 -15.63 3.66 20.00
C PRO A 155 -15.27 4.01 18.56
N SER A 156 -15.76 3.21 17.59
CA SER A 156 -15.69 3.55 16.17
C SER A 156 -16.51 4.81 15.90
N HIS A 157 -16.16 5.55 14.84
CA HIS A 157 -16.95 6.66 14.31
C HIS A 157 -18.40 6.28 13.95
N THR A 158 -18.74 4.98 13.95
CA THR A 158 -20.09 4.47 13.72
C THR A 158 -20.87 4.20 15.00
N ALA A 159 -20.25 4.10 16.17
CA ALA A 159 -20.95 3.71 17.41
C ALA A 159 -22.03 4.72 17.84
N GLY A 160 -21.77 6.03 17.67
CA GLY A 160 -22.77 7.08 17.90
C GLY A 160 -23.89 7.09 16.85
N PHE A 161 -23.55 6.71 15.61
CA PHE A 161 -24.49 6.61 14.49
C PHE A 161 -25.40 5.38 14.62
N GLU A 162 -24.86 4.24 15.06
CA GLU A 162 -25.59 3.00 15.34
C GLU A 162 -26.54 3.14 16.54
N ALA A 163 -26.14 3.92 17.56
CA ALA A 163 -27.00 4.27 18.69
C ALA A 163 -28.14 5.21 18.27
N TRP A 164 -27.86 6.16 17.37
CA TRP A 164 -28.86 7.05 16.78
C TRP A 164 -29.85 6.32 15.86
N MET A 165 -29.39 5.31 15.11
CA MET A 165 -30.22 4.46 14.24
C MET A 165 -31.15 3.53 15.04
N ARG A 166 -30.66 2.95 16.15
CA ARG A 166 -31.47 2.10 17.05
C ARG A 166 -32.60 2.88 17.73
N ALA A 167 -32.40 4.17 18.02
CA ALA A 167 -33.39 5.00 18.70
C ALA A 167 -34.61 5.38 17.83
N ARG A 168 -34.56 5.15 16.50
CA ARG A 168 -35.59 5.61 15.55
C ARG A 168 -36.41 4.49 14.88
N GLY A 169 -36.29 3.25 15.33
CA GLY A 169 -37.30 2.21 15.09
C GLY A 169 -37.88 2.15 13.67
N GLN A 170 -37.03 1.97 12.65
CA GLN A 170 -37.49 1.39 11.38
C GLN A 170 -37.04 -0.06 11.32
N ALA A 171 -38.01 -0.97 11.17
CA ALA A 171 -37.76 -2.38 10.95
C ALA A 171 -37.09 -2.56 9.57
N GLY A 172 -35.76 -2.65 9.57
CA GLY A 172 -34.93 -2.85 8.38
C GLY A 172 -33.53 -2.27 8.61
N GLY A 173 -32.57 -3.13 8.97
CA GLY A 173 -31.19 -2.73 9.28
C GLY A 173 -30.42 -2.13 8.08
N PRO A 174 -29.22 -1.54 8.32
CA PRO A 174 -28.48 -0.80 7.30
C PRO A 174 -27.93 -1.73 6.21
N GLN A 175 -28.30 -1.47 4.95
CA GLN A 175 -27.64 -2.01 3.75
C GLN A 175 -26.27 -1.33 3.60
N VAL A 176 -25.20 -2.12 3.70
CA VAL A 176 -23.85 -1.70 3.34
C VAL A 176 -23.75 -1.77 1.82
N TYR A 177 -23.47 -0.64 1.16
CA TYR A 177 -23.26 -0.64 -0.29
C TYR A 177 -21.86 -1.16 -0.63
N SER A 178 -21.73 -2.46 -0.88
CA SER A 178 -20.58 -3.06 -1.58
C SER A 178 -20.78 -2.92 -3.10
N GLY A 179 -19.75 -3.28 -3.88
CA GLY A 179 -19.90 -3.40 -5.34
C GLY A 179 -21.04 -4.35 -5.74
N ASP A 180 -21.37 -5.32 -4.88
CA ASP A 180 -22.48 -6.26 -5.08
C ASP A 180 -23.84 -5.60 -4.79
N THR A 181 -23.90 -4.68 -3.83
CA THR A 181 -25.11 -3.91 -3.52
C THR A 181 -25.41 -2.88 -4.62
N VAL A 182 -24.36 -2.27 -5.20
CA VAL A 182 -24.48 -1.39 -6.38
C VAL A 182 -24.92 -2.21 -7.60
N ALA A 183 -24.40 -3.43 -7.77
CA ALA A 183 -24.88 -4.33 -8.82
C ALA A 183 -26.38 -4.66 -8.64
N GLN A 184 -26.86 -4.88 -7.42
CA GLN A 184 -28.28 -5.09 -7.15
C GLN A 184 -29.15 -3.83 -7.34
N GLU A 185 -28.66 -2.65 -6.94
CA GLU A 185 -29.42 -1.39 -6.99
C GLU A 185 -29.49 -0.78 -8.40
N PHE A 186 -28.45 -0.97 -9.22
CA PHE A 186 -28.42 -0.56 -10.63
C PHE A 186 -28.86 -1.69 -11.59
N GLY A 187 -29.37 -2.80 -11.06
CA GLY A 187 -29.93 -3.90 -11.85
C GLY A 187 -28.91 -4.76 -12.61
N VAL A 188 -27.63 -4.74 -12.24
CA VAL A 188 -26.62 -5.70 -12.73
C VAL A 188 -26.81 -7.05 -12.05
N VAL A 189 -27.86 -7.76 -12.46
CA VAL A 189 -28.12 -9.16 -12.08
C VAL A 189 -27.36 -10.06 -13.05
N ARG A 190 -26.85 -11.22 -12.60
CA ARG A 190 -26.30 -12.26 -13.49
C ARG A 190 -27.33 -12.54 -14.60
N GLY A 191 -26.96 -12.26 -15.86
CA GLY A 191 -27.88 -12.29 -17.01
C GLY A 191 -28.18 -10.93 -17.68
N THR A 192 -27.80 -9.81 -17.06
CA THR A 192 -27.85 -8.46 -17.67
C THR A 192 -26.60 -8.09 -18.45
N TYR A 193 -25.61 -8.97 -18.43
CA TYR A 193 -24.38 -8.90 -19.19
C TYR A 193 -24.14 -10.26 -19.85
N GLU A 194 -23.46 -10.23 -21.00
CA GLU A 194 -23.03 -11.45 -21.66
C GLU A 194 -21.97 -12.14 -20.79
N ALA A 195 -22.24 -13.37 -20.40
CA ALA A 195 -21.29 -14.16 -19.63
C ALA A 195 -20.06 -14.43 -20.50
N VAL A 196 -18.88 -14.17 -19.94
CA VAL A 196 -17.62 -14.44 -20.61
C VAL A 196 -17.09 -15.75 -20.04
N PRO A 197 -17.01 -16.84 -20.83
CA PRO A 197 -16.39 -18.07 -20.37
C PRO A 197 -14.98 -17.81 -19.85
N THR A 198 -14.52 -18.52 -18.83
CA THR A 198 -13.15 -18.32 -18.32
C THR A 198 -12.12 -18.86 -19.31
N LEU A 199 -12.40 -20.02 -19.93
CA LEU A 199 -11.58 -20.64 -20.96
C LEU A 199 -12.30 -20.63 -22.32
N PRO A 200 -11.58 -20.59 -23.45
CA PRO A 200 -12.17 -20.75 -24.77
C PRO A 200 -12.75 -22.17 -24.92
N GLY A 201 -13.99 -22.32 -25.44
CA GLY A 201 -14.57 -23.64 -25.73
C GLY A 201 -16.07 -23.85 -25.43
N GLY A 202 -16.72 -22.97 -24.67
CA GLY A 202 -18.16 -23.13 -24.33
C GLY A 202 -18.39 -24.23 -23.29
N ALA A 203 -18.95 -23.88 -22.14
CA ALA A 203 -19.23 -24.86 -21.09
C ALA A 203 -20.39 -25.79 -21.51
N ALA A 204 -20.07 -27.04 -21.82
CA ALA A 204 -21.05 -28.14 -21.73
C ALA A 204 -20.44 -29.52 -21.43
N GLU A 205 -19.17 -29.83 -21.75
CA GLU A 205 -18.70 -31.23 -21.66
C GLU A 205 -17.32 -31.52 -21.02
N ALA A 206 -16.62 -30.58 -20.40
CA ALA A 206 -15.39 -30.88 -19.65
C ALA A 206 -15.48 -30.36 -18.22
N GLY A 207 -15.14 -31.20 -17.23
CA GLY A 207 -15.16 -30.85 -15.80
C GLY A 207 -14.47 -29.54 -15.49
N ALA A 208 -14.92 -28.86 -14.42
CA ALA A 208 -14.41 -27.55 -14.00
C ALA A 208 -12.88 -27.47 -14.13
N ALA A 209 -12.39 -26.63 -15.04
CA ALA A 209 -10.97 -26.47 -15.27
C ALA A 209 -10.29 -26.12 -13.96
N ALA A 210 -9.21 -26.82 -13.62
CA ALA A 210 -8.52 -26.66 -12.36
C ALA A 210 -7.05 -26.35 -12.58
N VAL A 211 -6.47 -25.61 -11.65
CA VAL A 211 -5.11 -25.09 -11.71
C VAL A 211 -4.31 -25.53 -10.49
N PRO A 212 -3.02 -25.88 -10.67
CA PRO A 212 -2.16 -26.17 -9.54
C PRO A 212 -1.95 -24.92 -8.68
N ALA A 213 -2.07 -25.09 -7.37
CA ALA A 213 -1.90 -24.05 -6.36
C ALA A 213 -1.26 -24.62 -5.09
N VAL A 214 -0.42 -23.83 -4.43
CA VAL A 214 0.14 -24.17 -3.13
C VAL A 214 -0.81 -23.69 -2.03
N VAL A 215 -1.44 -24.65 -1.36
CA VAL A 215 -2.50 -24.43 -0.37
C VAL A 215 -1.94 -24.62 1.03
N CYS A 216 -2.21 -23.65 1.90
CA CYS A 216 -1.94 -23.71 3.33
C CYS A 216 -3.16 -24.24 4.07
N SER A 217 -3.03 -25.40 4.72
CA SER A 217 -4.14 -26.10 5.38
C SER A 217 -4.07 -26.06 6.92
N ALA A 218 -2.93 -25.67 7.48
CA ALA A 218 -2.70 -25.62 8.92
C ALA A 218 -1.82 -24.41 9.34
N ALA A 219 -1.71 -24.19 10.65
CA ALA A 219 -0.75 -23.25 11.24
C ALA A 219 0.36 -24.02 11.97
N GLY A 220 1.57 -23.47 12.05
CA GLY A 220 2.69 -24.13 12.71
C GLY A 220 4.05 -23.57 12.36
N ALA A 221 5.11 -24.16 12.92
CA ALA A 221 6.48 -23.64 12.76
C ALA A 221 7.12 -24.05 11.42
N SER A 222 6.99 -25.32 11.02
CA SER A 222 7.59 -25.82 9.76
C SER A 222 6.65 -25.53 8.60
N VAL A 223 7.05 -24.61 7.73
CA VAL A 223 6.21 -24.16 6.63
C VAL A 223 5.92 -25.28 5.63
N ARG A 224 6.87 -26.21 5.43
CA ARG A 224 6.69 -27.36 4.53
C ARG A 224 5.49 -28.22 4.89
N LYS A 225 5.30 -28.48 6.20
CA LYS A 225 4.21 -29.33 6.70
C LYS A 225 2.84 -28.66 6.61
N LEU A 226 2.79 -27.36 6.38
CA LEU A 226 1.54 -26.59 6.28
C LEU A 226 1.03 -26.52 4.84
N LEU A 227 1.90 -26.78 3.86
CA LEU A 227 1.66 -26.49 2.45
C LEU A 227 1.56 -27.77 1.63
N ALA A 228 0.61 -27.82 0.71
CA ALA A 228 0.48 -28.87 -0.29
C ALA A 228 0.22 -28.27 -1.67
N LEU A 229 0.73 -28.92 -2.72
CA LEU A 229 0.35 -28.61 -4.10
C LEU A 229 -0.96 -29.31 -4.39
N GLU A 230 -2.01 -28.53 -4.65
CA GLU A 230 -3.36 -29.02 -4.88
C GLU A 230 -3.93 -28.46 -6.18
N SER A 231 -4.90 -29.17 -6.76
CA SER A 231 -5.67 -28.71 -7.90
C SER A 231 -6.85 -27.86 -7.43
N GLN A 232 -6.92 -26.60 -7.85
CA GLN A 232 -7.95 -25.64 -7.45
C GLN A 232 -8.87 -25.31 -8.63
N PRO A 233 -10.21 -25.39 -8.48
CA PRO A 233 -11.12 -25.12 -9.58
C PRO A 233 -11.11 -23.63 -9.96
N LEU A 234 -11.14 -23.35 -11.26
CA LEU A 234 -11.46 -22.05 -11.81
C LEU A 234 -12.99 -21.96 -12.03
N PRO A 235 -13.60 -20.79 -11.82
CA PRO A 235 -14.99 -20.60 -12.17
C PRO A 235 -15.15 -20.74 -13.70
N PRO A 236 -16.26 -21.31 -14.19
CA PRO A 236 -16.47 -21.55 -15.63
C PRO A 236 -16.68 -20.26 -16.43
N GLU A 237 -17.11 -19.19 -15.76
CA GLU A 237 -17.39 -17.88 -16.35
C GLU A 237 -16.83 -16.77 -15.46
N LEU A 238 -16.53 -15.62 -16.06
CA LEU A 238 -16.12 -14.41 -15.37
C LEU A 238 -17.34 -13.54 -15.03
N GLU A 239 -17.43 -13.10 -13.78
CA GLU A 239 -18.45 -12.15 -13.36
C GLU A 239 -18.09 -10.71 -13.74
N PHE A 240 -19.04 -9.80 -13.52
CA PHE A 240 -18.81 -8.37 -13.73
C PHE A 240 -17.60 -7.87 -12.92
N GLY A 241 -16.69 -7.18 -13.60
CA GLY A 241 -15.47 -6.64 -13.04
C GLY A 241 -14.37 -7.66 -12.77
N GLU A 242 -14.50 -8.90 -13.22
CA GLU A 242 -13.49 -9.95 -13.04
C GLU A 242 -12.58 -10.13 -14.25
N VAL A 243 -11.38 -10.63 -13.98
CA VAL A 243 -10.40 -11.01 -14.99
C VAL A 243 -9.80 -12.36 -14.66
N LEU A 244 -9.40 -13.09 -15.70
CA LEU A 244 -8.50 -14.23 -15.57
C LEU A 244 -7.06 -13.74 -15.68
N VAL A 245 -6.25 -14.05 -14.68
CA VAL A 245 -4.81 -13.77 -14.64
C VAL A 245 -4.04 -15.08 -14.67
N VAL A 246 -3.11 -15.21 -15.60
CA VAL A 246 -2.11 -16.28 -15.61
C VAL A 246 -0.85 -15.75 -14.95
N MET A 247 -0.37 -16.44 -13.91
CA MET A 247 0.83 -16.02 -13.18
C MET A 247 2.08 -16.32 -14.03
N LEU A 248 3.09 -15.47 -13.92
CA LEU A 248 4.36 -15.63 -14.64
C LEU A 248 5.50 -15.93 -13.66
N ALA A 249 5.60 -15.13 -12.60
CA ALA A 249 6.59 -15.31 -11.55
C ALA A 249 6.01 -14.87 -10.20
N VAL A 250 6.28 -15.65 -9.15
CA VAL A 250 5.81 -15.35 -7.80
C VAL A 250 6.95 -15.46 -6.79
N PRO A 251 7.20 -14.43 -5.98
CA PRO A 251 8.22 -14.50 -4.95
C PRO A 251 7.77 -15.36 -3.77
N VAL A 252 8.74 -15.99 -3.12
CA VAL A 252 8.57 -16.50 -1.75
C VAL A 252 9.14 -15.47 -0.78
N ALA A 253 8.27 -14.59 -0.28
CA ALA A 253 8.66 -13.55 0.66
C ALA A 253 8.49 -14.01 2.13
N PRO A 254 9.27 -13.43 3.07
CA PRO A 254 9.08 -13.69 4.49
C PRO A 254 7.66 -13.39 5.00
N GLY A 255 6.98 -12.43 4.36
CA GLY A 255 5.56 -12.14 4.64
C GLY A 255 4.65 -13.34 4.35
N ASP A 256 4.88 -14.04 3.23
CA ASP A 256 4.09 -15.22 2.85
C ASP A 256 4.32 -16.36 3.85
N ILE A 257 5.58 -16.62 4.19
CA ILE A 257 5.97 -17.64 5.17
C ILE A 257 5.36 -17.34 6.55
N ALA A 258 5.47 -16.08 7.01
CA ALA A 258 4.89 -15.66 8.28
C ALA A 258 3.36 -15.86 8.29
N THR A 259 2.69 -15.48 7.20
CA THR A 259 1.25 -15.69 7.05
C THR A 259 0.87 -17.17 7.15
N CYS A 260 1.61 -18.05 6.47
CA CYS A 260 1.36 -19.50 6.54
C CYS A 260 1.58 -20.03 7.97
N ARG A 261 2.71 -19.67 8.61
CA ARG A 261 3.01 -20.09 9.99
C ARG A 261 1.93 -19.66 10.98
N LEU A 262 1.36 -18.48 10.80
CA LEU A 262 0.31 -17.91 11.65
C LEU A 262 -1.11 -18.36 11.28
N GLY A 263 -1.29 -19.26 10.30
CA GLY A 263 -2.61 -19.75 9.91
C GLY A 263 -3.46 -18.71 9.18
N GLY A 264 -2.83 -17.84 8.39
CA GLY A 264 -3.52 -16.87 7.54
C GLY A 264 -3.62 -15.46 8.14
N VAL A 265 -2.77 -15.10 9.09
CA VAL A 265 -2.72 -13.74 9.66
C VAL A 265 -1.57 -12.94 9.06
N TYR A 266 -1.87 -11.76 8.53
CA TYR A 266 -0.90 -10.79 7.99
C TYR A 266 -1.22 -9.38 8.50
N GLY A 267 -0.47 -8.93 9.51
CA GLY A 267 -0.75 -7.66 10.18
C GLY A 267 -2.13 -7.70 10.86
N THR A 268 -3.01 -6.76 10.50
CA THR A 268 -4.41 -6.74 10.96
C THR A 268 -5.38 -7.45 10.01
N ALA A 269 -4.89 -7.95 8.88
CA ALA A 269 -5.70 -8.68 7.91
C ALA A 269 -5.60 -10.19 8.15
N SER A 270 -6.66 -10.91 7.78
CA SER A 270 -6.73 -12.37 7.89
C SER A 270 -7.32 -12.97 6.61
N ALA A 271 -6.85 -14.16 6.23
CA ALA A 271 -7.46 -14.99 5.20
C ALA A 271 -8.88 -15.49 5.58
N GLY A 272 -9.31 -15.26 6.82
CA GLY A 272 -10.64 -15.60 7.33
C GLY A 272 -10.74 -17.03 7.85
N ARG A 273 -10.38 -18.03 7.04
CA ARG A 273 -10.35 -19.45 7.43
C ARG A 273 -9.33 -20.24 6.63
N LEU A 274 -8.78 -21.30 7.24
CA LEU A 274 -8.05 -22.35 6.53
C LEU A 274 -9.05 -23.27 5.79
N PRO A 275 -8.67 -23.89 4.66
CA PRO A 275 -7.41 -23.67 3.92
C PRO A 275 -7.44 -22.39 3.08
N PHE A 276 -6.27 -21.85 2.74
CA PHE A 276 -6.11 -20.74 1.79
C PHE A 276 -4.92 -20.94 0.86
N VAL A 277 -4.97 -20.38 -0.35
CA VAL A 277 -3.83 -20.39 -1.27
C VAL A 277 -2.78 -19.37 -0.80
N ALA A 278 -1.53 -19.81 -0.69
CA ALA A 278 -0.43 -18.96 -0.22
C ALA A 278 0.00 -17.91 -1.25
N GLY A 279 0.79 -16.94 -0.80
CA GLY A 279 1.35 -15.87 -1.65
C GLY A 279 0.55 -14.57 -1.64
N HIS A 280 1.26 -13.45 -1.50
CA HIS A 280 0.71 -12.10 -1.48
C HIS A 280 1.03 -11.28 -2.72
N ASP A 281 2.20 -11.51 -3.30
CA ASP A 281 2.77 -10.72 -4.38
C ASP A 281 3.07 -11.63 -5.59
N GLY A 282 3.28 -11.02 -6.76
CA GLY A 282 3.59 -11.72 -7.98
C GLY A 282 3.34 -10.84 -9.20
N VAL A 283 3.71 -11.36 -10.36
CA VAL A 283 3.42 -10.74 -11.66
C VAL A 283 2.72 -11.77 -12.54
N GLY A 284 1.64 -11.32 -13.17
CA GLY A 284 0.85 -12.13 -14.08
C GLY A 284 0.44 -11.34 -15.31
N VAL A 285 -0.15 -12.04 -16.28
CA VAL A 285 -0.75 -11.46 -17.47
C VAL A 285 -2.27 -11.63 -17.42
N VAL A 286 -3.00 -10.58 -17.78
CA VAL A 286 -4.44 -10.67 -18.01
C VAL A 286 -4.67 -11.55 -19.24
N ALA A 287 -5.16 -12.76 -19.03
CA ALA A 287 -5.46 -13.71 -20.10
C ALA A 287 -6.87 -13.51 -20.65
N ARG A 288 -7.81 -13.09 -19.81
CA ARG A 288 -9.19 -12.82 -20.23
C ARG A 288 -9.84 -11.72 -19.40
N VAL A 289 -10.66 -10.90 -20.04
CA VAL A 289 -11.37 -9.79 -19.40
C VAL A 289 -12.86 -10.08 -19.34
N GLY A 290 -13.43 -10.04 -18.13
CA GLY A 290 -14.86 -10.18 -17.90
C GLY A 290 -15.65 -8.90 -18.21
N PRO A 291 -16.98 -8.97 -18.11
CA PRO A 291 -17.86 -7.85 -18.43
C PRO A 291 -17.66 -6.66 -17.49
N GLY A 292 -17.92 -5.44 -17.97
CA GLY A 292 -17.86 -4.23 -17.15
C GLY A 292 -16.50 -3.51 -17.09
N ILE A 293 -15.44 -4.11 -17.62
CA ILE A 293 -14.09 -3.53 -17.59
C ILE A 293 -13.85 -2.72 -18.87
N LYS A 294 -14.18 -1.43 -18.83
CA LYS A 294 -14.06 -0.52 -19.99
C LYS A 294 -12.71 0.19 -20.01
N GLY A 295 -11.68 -0.48 -20.53
CA GLY A 295 -10.37 0.11 -20.83
C GLY A 295 -9.42 0.29 -19.62
N ALA A 296 -9.83 -0.13 -18.42
CA ALA A 296 -8.96 -0.12 -17.23
C ALA A 296 -7.87 -1.21 -17.29
N LEU A 297 -8.25 -2.41 -17.76
CA LEU A 297 -7.35 -3.53 -18.05
C LEU A 297 -7.76 -4.15 -19.39
N CYS A 298 -6.77 -4.62 -20.14
CA CYS A 298 -6.93 -5.34 -21.40
C CYS A 298 -6.20 -6.68 -21.33
N GLU A 299 -6.61 -7.62 -22.16
CA GLU A 299 -5.85 -8.86 -22.37
C GLU A 299 -4.42 -8.54 -22.84
N GLY A 300 -3.45 -9.26 -22.29
CA GLY A 300 -2.02 -9.02 -22.50
C GLY A 300 -1.40 -7.94 -21.62
N ASP A 301 -2.17 -7.25 -20.77
CA ASP A 301 -1.61 -6.37 -19.74
C ASP A 301 -0.88 -7.17 -18.66
N LEU A 302 0.29 -6.69 -18.25
CA LEU A 302 1.00 -7.20 -17.09
C LEU A 302 0.42 -6.54 -15.84
N VAL A 303 0.14 -7.37 -14.83
CA VAL A 303 -0.57 -6.96 -13.62
C VAL A 303 0.06 -7.52 -12.35
N GLN A 304 -0.14 -6.81 -11.25
CA GLN A 304 0.26 -7.23 -9.90
C GLN A 304 -0.87 -7.00 -8.89
N PRO A 305 -1.00 -7.85 -7.86
CA PRO A 305 -1.93 -7.61 -6.76
C PRO A 305 -1.64 -6.32 -5.99
N THR A 306 -2.67 -5.58 -5.61
CA THR A 306 -2.55 -4.37 -4.78
C THR A 306 -2.69 -4.66 -3.29
N GLY A 307 -3.53 -5.64 -2.93
CA GLY A 307 -3.84 -6.07 -1.55
C GLY A 307 -3.18 -7.40 -1.15
N PRO A 308 -3.02 -7.67 0.16
CA PRO A 308 -2.51 -8.96 0.62
C PRO A 308 -3.55 -10.06 0.32
N PHE A 309 -3.16 -11.31 0.53
CA PHE A 309 -4.03 -12.49 0.34
C PHE A 309 -4.61 -12.65 -1.08
N ALA A 310 -3.90 -12.18 -2.10
CA ALA A 310 -4.24 -12.50 -3.48
C ALA A 310 -4.13 -14.01 -3.77
N GLY A 311 -3.31 -14.73 -2.99
CA GLY A 311 -3.08 -16.16 -3.12
C GLY A 311 -2.37 -16.47 -4.42
N THR A 312 -1.22 -15.84 -4.64
CA THR A 312 -0.52 -15.85 -5.94
C THR A 312 0.22 -17.14 -6.24
N TRP A 313 0.49 -18.01 -5.26
CA TRP A 313 1.20 -19.28 -5.48
C TRP A 313 0.28 -20.30 -6.18
N ARG A 314 -0.05 -20.03 -7.44
CA ARG A 314 -0.86 -20.85 -8.34
C ARG A 314 -0.61 -20.46 -9.79
N ALA A 315 -0.96 -21.35 -10.72
CA ALA A 315 -0.76 -21.10 -12.15
C ALA A 315 -1.65 -19.99 -12.73
N ALA A 316 -2.92 -19.92 -12.31
CA ALA A 316 -3.83 -18.86 -12.72
C ALA A 316 -4.89 -18.56 -11.66
N MET A 317 -5.47 -17.37 -11.68
CA MET A 317 -6.50 -16.92 -10.75
C MET A 317 -7.56 -16.08 -11.44
N VAL A 318 -8.81 -16.18 -10.98
CA VAL A 318 -9.86 -15.21 -11.28
C VAL A 318 -9.96 -14.24 -10.11
N CYS A 319 -9.98 -12.93 -10.40
CA CYS A 319 -10.10 -11.90 -9.39
C CYS A 319 -10.72 -10.61 -9.96
N LYS A 320 -11.14 -9.71 -9.05
CA LYS A 320 -11.65 -8.39 -9.43
C LYS A 320 -10.52 -7.53 -10.01
N ALA A 321 -10.77 -6.88 -11.15
CA ALA A 321 -9.83 -5.97 -11.80
C ALA A 321 -9.32 -4.86 -10.87
N ALA A 322 -10.16 -4.38 -9.94
CA ALA A 322 -9.80 -3.37 -8.95
C ALA A 322 -8.75 -3.84 -7.91
N ALA A 323 -8.56 -5.16 -7.75
CA ALA A 323 -7.52 -5.73 -6.90
C ALA A 323 -6.14 -5.81 -7.58
N LEU A 324 -6.04 -5.33 -8.82
CA LEU A 324 -4.83 -5.37 -9.63
C LEU A 324 -4.34 -3.97 -9.99
N SER A 325 -3.03 -3.86 -10.19
CA SER A 325 -2.39 -2.69 -10.78
C SER A 325 -1.72 -3.10 -12.09
N ARG A 326 -1.94 -2.31 -13.15
CA ARG A 326 -1.26 -2.49 -14.44
C ARG A 326 0.17 -1.98 -14.35
N VAL A 327 1.12 -2.82 -14.74
CA VAL A 327 2.57 -2.52 -14.68
C VAL A 327 3.25 -2.52 -16.05
N GLY A 328 2.54 -2.89 -17.11
CA GLY A 328 3.05 -2.84 -18.48
C GLY A 328 2.16 -3.63 -19.44
N ARG A 329 2.68 -3.87 -20.66
CA ARG A 329 2.13 -4.89 -21.56
C ARG A 329 3.16 -5.98 -21.81
N LEU A 330 2.67 -7.20 -21.94
CA LEU A 330 3.50 -8.37 -22.22
C LEU A 330 4.24 -8.25 -23.55
N GLN A 331 3.60 -7.68 -24.57
CA GLN A 331 4.22 -7.47 -25.89
C GLN A 331 5.41 -6.50 -25.81
N ASP A 332 5.29 -5.43 -25.01
CA ASP A 332 6.34 -4.42 -24.85
C ASP A 332 7.51 -5.01 -24.09
N TRP A 333 7.22 -5.83 -23.07
CA TRP A 333 8.23 -6.60 -22.34
C TRP A 333 8.97 -7.57 -23.25
N ARG A 334 8.27 -8.31 -24.11
CA ARG A 334 8.88 -9.24 -25.09
C ARG A 334 9.76 -8.53 -26.10
N ALA A 335 9.33 -7.37 -26.58
CA ALA A 335 10.12 -6.54 -27.48
C ALA A 335 11.39 -6.00 -26.79
N ALA A 336 11.27 -5.56 -25.54
CA ALA A 336 12.40 -5.08 -24.73
C ALA A 336 13.40 -6.19 -24.36
N ALA A 337 12.93 -7.44 -24.19
CA ALA A 337 13.76 -8.60 -23.90
C ALA A 337 14.60 -9.11 -25.10
N GLY A 338 14.49 -8.46 -26.28
CA GLY A 338 15.41 -8.65 -27.41
C GLY A 338 15.50 -10.09 -27.93
N GLY A 339 14.50 -10.56 -28.68
CA GLY A 339 14.59 -11.77 -29.53
C GLY A 339 14.72 -13.13 -28.82
N GLY A 340 15.30 -13.20 -27.61
CA GLY A 340 15.33 -14.39 -26.76
C GLY A 340 13.96 -14.70 -26.12
N GLY A 341 13.05 -13.73 -26.13
CA GLY A 341 11.67 -13.85 -25.63
C GLY A 341 10.68 -14.48 -26.61
N ALA A 342 11.13 -15.02 -27.76
CA ALA A 342 10.27 -15.76 -28.67
C ALA A 342 9.65 -17.00 -27.97
N ALA A 343 10.37 -17.61 -27.02
CA ALA A 343 9.86 -18.72 -26.22
C ALA A 343 8.70 -18.31 -25.30
N ALA A 344 8.84 -17.22 -24.52
CA ALA A 344 7.74 -16.71 -23.68
C ALA A 344 6.53 -16.24 -24.51
N ALA A 345 6.78 -15.79 -25.76
CA ALA A 345 5.78 -15.44 -26.76
C ALA A 345 4.99 -16.63 -27.26
N VAL A 346 5.70 -17.67 -27.62
CA VAL A 346 5.15 -18.98 -27.99
C VAL A 346 4.54 -19.67 -26.77
N LEU A 347 4.94 -19.39 -25.53
CA LEU A 347 4.50 -20.11 -24.32
C LEU A 347 3.25 -19.53 -23.65
N VAL A 348 3.04 -18.21 -23.63
CA VAL A 348 1.68 -17.69 -23.32
C VAL A 348 0.75 -17.98 -24.48
N ARG A 349 1.26 -17.98 -25.72
CA ARG A 349 0.52 -18.47 -26.86
C ARG A 349 0.23 -19.97 -26.75
N GLN A 350 1.12 -20.81 -26.22
CA GLN A 350 0.95 -22.25 -25.96
C GLN A 350 0.22 -22.54 -24.65
N ALA A 351 0.16 -21.64 -23.68
CA ALA A 351 -0.70 -21.77 -22.50
C ALA A 351 -2.14 -21.39 -22.88
N VAL A 352 -2.29 -20.35 -23.71
CA VAL A 352 -3.54 -19.99 -24.37
C VAL A 352 -3.93 -21.05 -25.42
N GLU A 353 -2.97 -21.61 -26.17
CA GLU A 353 -3.19 -22.64 -27.19
C GLU A 353 -3.26 -24.04 -26.60
N ALA A 354 -2.66 -24.38 -25.46
CA ALA A 354 -2.87 -25.66 -24.76
C ALA A 354 -4.19 -25.62 -23.97
N ALA A 355 -4.57 -24.44 -23.46
CA ALA A 355 -5.95 -24.18 -23.07
C ALA A 355 -6.93 -24.23 -24.27
N ALA A 356 -6.46 -23.99 -25.50
CA ALA A 356 -7.26 -24.13 -26.73
C ALA A 356 -7.14 -25.49 -27.44
N ALA A 357 -6.09 -26.28 -27.21
CA ALA A 357 -5.78 -27.54 -27.90
C ALA A 357 -6.29 -28.76 -27.14
N ALA A 358 -6.80 -28.58 -25.92
CA ALA A 358 -7.62 -29.56 -25.21
C ALA A 358 -9.03 -29.73 -25.81
N GLY A 359 -9.34 -29.11 -26.94
CA GLY A 359 -10.58 -29.32 -27.69
C GLY A 359 -10.44 -28.82 -29.13
N GLU A 360 -10.24 -29.74 -30.08
CA GLU A 360 -10.02 -29.40 -31.49
C GLU A 360 -11.28 -28.86 -32.20
N ALA A 361 -11.02 -27.82 -33.00
CA ALA A 361 -11.63 -27.39 -34.28
C ALA A 361 -13.07 -26.83 -34.32
N ALA A 362 -13.16 -25.50 -34.53
CA ALA A 362 -13.72 -24.90 -35.76
C ALA A 362 -13.53 -23.36 -35.81
N PRO A 363 -13.41 -22.73 -36.99
CA PRO A 363 -12.97 -21.35 -37.16
C PRO A 363 -14.14 -20.35 -37.10
N VAL A 364 -13.96 -19.20 -36.46
CA VAL A 364 -14.92 -18.08 -36.53
C VAL A 364 -14.30 -16.95 -37.32
N GLY A 365 -14.83 -16.74 -38.52
CA GLY A 365 -14.67 -15.50 -39.27
C GLY A 365 -15.40 -14.37 -38.55
N GLY A 366 -14.68 -13.28 -38.29
CA GLY A 366 -15.20 -12.04 -37.75
C GLY A 366 -14.34 -10.88 -38.23
N ARG A 367 -14.91 -10.07 -39.12
CA ARG A 367 -14.27 -8.96 -39.84
C ARG A 367 -13.46 -8.03 -38.94
N ALA A 368 -12.29 -7.64 -39.46
CA ALA A 368 -11.52 -6.49 -39.02
C ALA A 368 -12.40 -5.23 -38.95
N GLY A 369 -12.67 -4.76 -37.72
CA GLY A 369 -13.25 -3.46 -37.42
C GLY A 369 -12.17 -2.54 -36.88
N GLY A 370 -11.99 -1.39 -37.52
CA GLY A 370 -10.83 -0.53 -37.42
C GLY A 370 -10.47 -0.02 -36.02
N ALA A 371 -9.17 0.23 -35.87
CA ALA A 371 -8.54 0.87 -34.74
C ALA A 371 -9.18 2.22 -34.41
N ALA A 372 -10.06 2.24 -33.40
CA ALA A 372 -10.36 3.45 -32.65
C ALA A 372 -9.38 3.50 -31.47
N ALA A 373 -8.25 4.17 -31.70
CA ALA A 373 -7.26 4.46 -30.66
C ALA A 373 -7.94 5.18 -29.48
N SER A 374 -8.10 4.48 -28.36
CA SER A 374 -8.44 5.13 -27.11
C SER A 374 -7.24 6.00 -26.70
N LYS A 375 -7.48 7.30 -26.60
CA LYS A 375 -6.59 8.25 -25.93
C LYS A 375 -6.55 7.91 -24.44
N ALA A 376 -5.76 6.90 -24.07
CA ALA A 376 -5.39 6.61 -22.71
C ALA A 376 -3.87 6.36 -22.65
N ALA A 377 -3.15 7.39 -22.20
CA ALA A 377 -1.74 7.38 -21.84
C ALA A 377 -0.73 7.04 -22.96
N THR A 378 -0.49 8.00 -23.87
CA THR A 378 0.79 8.08 -24.57
C THR A 378 1.70 9.14 -23.93
N SER A 379 2.96 8.74 -23.71
CA SER A 379 4.19 9.47 -23.33
C SER A 379 4.53 9.77 -21.84
N GLU A 380 4.93 8.73 -21.07
CA GLU A 380 5.83 8.80 -19.88
C GLU A 380 6.62 7.48 -19.70
N ALA A 381 7.07 6.85 -20.80
CA ALA A 381 7.65 5.51 -20.76
C ALA A 381 9.11 5.51 -20.29
N GLY A 382 9.34 5.29 -18.99
CA GLY A 382 10.63 4.79 -18.50
C GLY A 382 10.84 3.31 -18.86
N PRO A 383 12.06 2.76 -18.75
CA PRO A 383 12.32 1.36 -19.06
C PRO A 383 11.47 0.44 -18.16
N LEU A 384 10.84 -0.56 -18.76
CA LEU A 384 10.10 -1.59 -18.03
C LEU A 384 11.09 -2.42 -17.18
N LEU A 385 10.73 -2.68 -15.93
CA LEU A 385 11.50 -3.60 -15.10
C LEU A 385 11.45 -5.02 -15.70
N PRO A 386 12.53 -5.81 -15.60
CA PRO A 386 12.50 -7.24 -15.91
C PRO A 386 11.46 -7.97 -15.03
N LEU A 387 11.03 -9.15 -15.46
CA LEU A 387 9.90 -9.87 -14.85
C LEU A 387 10.18 -10.21 -13.38
N GLU A 388 11.41 -10.61 -13.09
CA GLU A 388 11.90 -11.00 -11.78
C GLU A 388 11.84 -9.82 -10.80
N TYR A 389 12.17 -8.62 -11.29
CA TYR A 389 12.10 -7.38 -10.52
C TYR A 389 10.67 -6.90 -10.33
N LEU A 390 9.80 -7.10 -11.33
CA LEU A 390 8.38 -6.88 -11.15
C LEU A 390 7.85 -7.80 -10.04
N ALA A 391 8.18 -9.10 -10.06
CA ALA A 391 7.74 -10.05 -9.04
C ALA A 391 8.07 -9.59 -7.60
N VAL A 392 9.20 -8.90 -7.39
CA VAL A 392 9.62 -8.33 -6.09
C VAL A 392 9.45 -6.80 -5.98
N SER A 393 8.54 -6.21 -6.75
CA SER A 393 8.36 -4.75 -6.80
C SER A 393 8.03 -4.15 -5.43
N ARG A 394 7.37 -4.90 -4.54
CA ARG A 394 7.11 -4.47 -3.15
C ARG A 394 8.40 -4.32 -2.35
N GLU A 395 9.33 -5.26 -2.43
CA GLU A 395 10.65 -5.19 -1.78
C GLU A 395 11.45 -4.01 -2.30
N LEU A 396 11.46 -3.81 -3.62
CA LEU A 396 12.13 -2.67 -4.27
C LEU A 396 11.55 -1.34 -3.78
N LEU A 397 10.22 -1.25 -3.70
CA LEU A 397 9.54 -0.07 -3.22
C LEU A 397 9.81 0.20 -1.73
N THR A 398 9.85 -0.87 -0.93
CA THR A 398 10.23 -0.81 0.49
C THR A 398 11.63 -0.23 0.61
N ALA A 399 12.62 -0.79 -0.08
CA ALA A 399 14.01 -0.33 -0.04
C ALA A 399 14.15 1.15 -0.43
N TYR A 400 13.51 1.56 -1.52
CA TYR A 400 13.47 2.96 -1.95
C TYR A 400 12.92 3.86 -0.85
N ARG A 401 11.79 3.47 -0.25
CA ARG A 401 11.11 4.29 0.75
C ARG A 401 11.83 4.35 2.08
N LEU A 402 12.55 3.30 2.47
CA LEU A 402 13.34 3.26 3.69
C LEU A 402 14.40 4.37 3.73
N LEU A 403 15.06 4.65 2.60
CA LEU A 403 16.06 5.72 2.52
C LEU A 403 15.45 7.13 2.56
N GLU A 404 14.14 7.28 2.34
CA GLU A 404 13.43 8.55 2.51
C GLU A 404 12.89 8.76 3.94
N MET A 405 13.16 7.82 4.87
CA MET A 405 12.69 7.94 6.26
C MET A 405 13.46 8.99 7.05
N ALA A 406 14.67 9.33 6.62
CA ALA A 406 15.45 10.44 7.14
C ALA A 406 16.01 11.27 5.96
N PRO A 407 16.24 12.58 6.13
CA PRO A 407 16.83 13.43 5.10
C PRO A 407 18.35 13.21 5.01
N CYS A 408 18.76 12.01 4.61
CA CYS A 408 20.17 11.64 4.47
C CYS A 408 20.85 12.47 3.36
N LYS A 409 22.05 12.95 3.64
CA LYS A 409 22.92 13.68 2.72
C LYS A 409 24.09 12.78 2.28
N PRO A 410 24.69 13.03 1.10
CA PRO A 410 25.95 12.39 0.73
C PRO A 410 26.98 12.43 1.86
N GLY A 411 27.57 11.28 2.20
CA GLY A 411 28.49 11.10 3.32
C GLY A 411 27.84 10.64 4.64
N ASP A 412 26.53 10.81 4.80
CA ASP A 412 25.82 10.30 5.98
C ASP A 412 25.88 8.77 6.05
N CYS A 413 25.81 8.25 7.28
CA CYS A 413 25.86 6.82 7.54
C CYS A 413 24.45 6.24 7.79
N VAL A 414 24.16 5.10 7.18
CA VAL A 414 22.96 4.29 7.42
C VAL A 414 23.38 2.91 7.94
N ILE A 415 22.57 2.32 8.82
CA ILE A 415 22.83 0.97 9.37
C ILE A 415 21.61 0.09 9.15
N LEU A 416 21.80 -1.17 8.79
CA LEU A 416 20.71 -2.12 8.56
C LEU A 416 21.07 -3.54 9.02
N ASN A 417 20.07 -4.26 9.53
CA ASN A 417 20.12 -5.72 9.66
C ASN A 417 19.40 -6.41 8.49
N ALA A 418 19.48 -7.74 8.47
CA ALA A 418 19.03 -8.57 7.34
C ALA A 418 19.56 -8.09 5.96
N PRO A 419 20.86 -7.76 5.83
CA PRO A 419 21.42 -7.14 4.62
C PRO A 419 21.40 -8.09 3.41
N LEU A 420 21.31 -9.40 3.65
CA LEU A 420 21.16 -10.44 2.62
C LEU A 420 19.70 -10.62 2.14
N SER A 421 18.75 -9.82 2.61
CA SER A 421 17.41 -9.80 2.03
C SER A 421 17.38 -9.02 0.71
N THR A 422 16.34 -9.21 -0.10
CA THR A 422 16.12 -8.41 -1.33
C THR A 422 16.04 -6.91 -1.01
N VAL A 423 15.38 -6.55 0.10
CA VAL A 423 15.34 -5.17 0.60
C VAL A 423 16.73 -4.68 0.98
N GLY A 424 17.47 -5.46 1.79
CA GLY A 424 18.81 -5.10 2.26
C GLY A 424 19.82 -4.88 1.13
N ARG A 425 19.89 -5.81 0.17
CA ARG A 425 20.77 -5.68 -1.01
C ARG A 425 20.40 -4.48 -1.88
N THR A 426 19.11 -4.20 -2.01
CA THR A 426 18.64 -3.02 -2.74
C THR A 426 19.04 -1.74 -2.00
N VAL A 427 18.86 -1.68 -0.68
CA VAL A 427 19.28 -0.54 0.14
C VAL A 427 20.78 -0.26 0.01
N LEU A 428 21.64 -1.28 0.03
CA LEU A 428 23.09 -1.11 -0.10
C LEU A 428 23.49 -0.46 -1.43
N GLN A 429 22.88 -0.92 -2.53
CA GLN A 429 23.14 -0.38 -3.86
C GLN A 429 22.60 1.05 -4.00
N LEU A 430 21.38 1.31 -3.50
CA LEU A 430 20.82 2.66 -3.47
C LEU A 430 21.65 3.61 -2.60
N ALA A 431 22.13 3.16 -1.44
CA ALA A 431 23.02 3.93 -0.57
C ALA A 431 24.32 4.31 -1.32
N ARG A 432 24.92 3.38 -2.06
CA ARG A 432 26.09 3.64 -2.91
C ARG A 432 25.79 4.71 -3.97
N VAL A 433 24.67 4.61 -4.68
CA VAL A 433 24.25 5.60 -5.70
C VAL A 433 24.05 6.98 -5.08
N LEU A 434 23.47 7.04 -3.88
CA LEU A 434 23.25 8.27 -3.12
C LEU A 434 24.51 8.77 -2.37
N ARG A 435 25.65 8.08 -2.52
CA ARG A 435 26.91 8.36 -1.82
C ARG A 435 26.77 8.36 -0.30
N LEU A 436 25.90 7.51 0.24
CA LEU A 436 25.78 7.24 1.66
C LEU A 436 26.79 6.15 2.06
N ARG A 437 27.24 6.19 3.32
CA ARG A 437 27.97 5.07 3.93
C ARG A 437 26.97 4.09 4.52
N ALA A 438 27.14 2.80 4.27
CA ALA A 438 26.20 1.77 4.73
C ALA A 438 26.90 0.73 5.60
N ILE A 439 26.32 0.47 6.77
CA ILE A 439 26.81 -0.52 7.73
C ILE A 439 25.82 -1.68 7.77
N ALA A 440 26.27 -2.84 7.30
CA ALA A 440 25.47 -4.05 7.24
C ALA A 440 25.73 -4.94 8.47
N LEU A 441 24.69 -5.30 9.21
CA LEU A 441 24.77 -6.21 10.34
C LEU A 441 24.44 -7.64 9.91
N LEU A 442 25.44 -8.52 9.95
CA LEU A 442 25.29 -9.95 9.68
C LEU A 442 25.15 -10.72 10.98
N ARG A 443 24.11 -11.55 11.09
CA ARG A 443 24.01 -12.47 12.22
C ARG A 443 25.20 -13.43 12.19
N PRO A 444 25.84 -13.70 13.35
CA PRO A 444 26.79 -14.80 13.46
C PRO A 444 26.12 -16.08 12.96
N GLY A 445 26.89 -16.95 12.29
CA GLY A 445 26.43 -18.23 11.76
C GLY A 445 25.53 -18.91 12.79
N ALA A 446 24.23 -18.94 12.52
CA ALA A 446 23.34 -19.78 13.28
C ALA A 446 23.83 -21.18 12.97
N ARG A 447 24.42 -21.88 13.95
CA ARG A 447 24.64 -23.33 13.88
C ARG A 447 23.43 -23.89 13.15
N ARG A 448 23.61 -24.44 11.95
CA ARG A 448 22.58 -25.18 11.20
C ARG A 448 22.01 -26.18 12.19
N ARG A 449 20.92 -25.82 12.88
CA ARG A 449 20.25 -26.74 13.79
C ARG A 449 19.31 -27.49 12.86
N PRO A 450 19.54 -28.78 12.60
CA PRO A 450 18.63 -29.54 11.76
C PRO A 450 17.22 -29.39 12.32
N ALA A 451 16.28 -29.09 11.42
CA ALA A 451 14.89 -28.93 11.78
C ALA A 451 14.33 -30.30 12.20
N GLY A 452 14.25 -30.51 13.51
CA GLY A 452 13.65 -31.70 14.11
C GLY A 452 14.65 -32.48 14.94
N GLU A 453 14.69 -32.18 16.23
CA GLU A 453 14.77 -33.18 17.31
C GLU A 453 14.67 -32.43 18.63
N ALA A 454 13.60 -32.72 19.37
CA ALA A 454 13.59 -32.52 20.80
C ALA A 454 14.76 -33.32 21.39
N ALA A 455 15.45 -32.72 22.37
CA ALA A 455 16.42 -33.31 23.29
C ALA A 455 16.92 -34.75 23.01
N ALA A 456 18.25 -34.87 22.87
CA ALA A 456 19.09 -36.08 22.99
C ALA A 456 19.49 -36.81 21.70
N ALA A 457 20.60 -36.37 21.08
CA ALA A 457 21.46 -37.22 20.25
C ALA A 457 22.95 -36.91 20.52
N PRO A 458 23.88 -37.89 20.40
CA PRO A 458 25.26 -37.77 20.89
C PRO A 458 26.16 -36.87 20.02
N PRO A 459 27.26 -36.32 20.59
CA PRO A 459 28.00 -35.20 20.00
C PRO A 459 28.92 -35.52 18.82
N GLU A 460 28.98 -36.76 18.31
CA GLU A 460 30.04 -37.19 17.38
C GLU A 460 29.67 -37.21 15.89
N ALA A 461 28.45 -36.82 15.50
CA ALA A 461 28.05 -36.69 14.09
C ALA A 461 27.98 -35.23 13.57
N ALA A 462 28.57 -34.27 14.30
CA ALA A 462 28.57 -32.84 13.96
C ALA A 462 29.78 -32.39 13.10
N ALA A 463 30.36 -33.30 12.31
CA ALA A 463 31.65 -33.10 11.63
C ALA A 463 31.54 -32.63 10.17
N ALA A 464 30.73 -31.59 9.93
CA ALA A 464 30.91 -30.69 8.80
C ALA A 464 30.62 -29.27 9.27
N ALA A 465 31.39 -28.81 10.26
CA ALA A 465 31.37 -27.41 10.69
C ALA A 465 31.88 -26.57 9.52
N VAL A 466 30.98 -25.88 8.82
CA VAL A 466 31.36 -24.75 7.99
C VAL A 466 32.08 -23.77 8.92
N ASP A 467 33.27 -23.33 8.54
CA ASP A 467 34.02 -22.34 9.29
C ASP A 467 33.20 -21.04 9.36
N ASP A 468 32.66 -20.73 10.53
CA ASP A 468 31.81 -19.56 10.79
C ASP A 468 32.48 -18.24 10.38
N GLU A 469 33.83 -18.19 10.40
CA GLU A 469 34.59 -17.03 9.95
C GLU A 469 34.64 -16.97 8.42
N ALA A 470 34.87 -18.10 7.76
CA ALA A 470 34.86 -18.18 6.30
C ALA A 470 33.47 -17.87 5.71
N GLU A 471 32.40 -18.32 6.36
CA GLU A 471 31.03 -17.99 5.98
C GLU A 471 30.74 -16.49 6.14
N PHE A 472 31.10 -15.92 7.29
CA PHE A 472 30.95 -14.49 7.53
C PHE A 472 31.71 -13.67 6.48
N GLU A 473 32.97 -13.99 6.20
CA GLU A 473 33.80 -13.22 5.29
C GLU A 473 33.34 -13.36 3.82
N ARG A 474 32.83 -14.53 3.43
CA ARG A 474 32.18 -14.73 2.13
C ARG A 474 30.98 -13.80 1.95
N ASP A 475 30.08 -13.79 2.94
CA ASP A 475 28.87 -12.96 2.88
C ASP A 475 29.21 -11.47 3.01
N ALA A 476 30.17 -11.11 3.86
CA ALA A 476 30.66 -9.76 4.02
C ALA A 476 31.28 -9.23 2.72
N SER A 477 32.15 -10.01 2.07
CA SER A 477 32.72 -9.68 0.76
C SER A 477 31.65 -9.40 -0.29
N ARG A 478 30.58 -10.22 -0.32
CA ARG A 478 29.43 -9.99 -1.20
C ARG A 478 28.66 -8.72 -0.87
N LEU A 479 28.45 -8.40 0.42
CA LEU A 479 27.75 -7.16 0.80
C LEU A 479 28.58 -5.92 0.48
N ARG A 480 29.91 -5.98 0.64
CA ARG A 480 30.82 -4.91 0.25
C ARG A 480 30.78 -4.64 -1.25
N SER A 481 30.72 -5.68 -2.10
CA SER A 481 30.59 -5.50 -3.54
C SER A 481 29.27 -4.81 -3.95
N LEU A 482 28.19 -5.06 -3.20
CA LEU A 482 26.89 -4.41 -3.37
C LEU A 482 26.81 -2.98 -2.81
N GLY A 483 27.83 -2.51 -2.09
CA GLY A 483 27.90 -1.12 -1.59
C GLY A 483 27.90 -0.96 -0.08
N ALA A 484 27.99 -2.04 0.71
CA ALA A 484 28.27 -1.89 2.14
C ALA A 484 29.66 -1.28 2.35
N THR A 485 29.73 -0.22 3.13
CA THR A 485 30.99 0.41 3.56
C THR A 485 31.67 -0.47 4.60
N HIS A 486 30.89 -0.94 5.58
CA HIS A 486 31.35 -1.84 6.62
C HIS A 486 30.34 -2.97 6.82
N VAL A 487 30.85 -4.13 7.18
CA VAL A 487 30.04 -5.29 7.56
C VAL A 487 30.46 -5.72 8.95
N LEU A 488 29.50 -5.76 9.86
CA LEU A 488 29.73 -6.05 11.28
C LEU A 488 28.92 -7.25 11.71
N ARG A 489 29.38 -7.92 12.76
CA ARG A 489 28.62 -9.00 13.38
C ARG A 489 27.48 -8.41 14.21
N ASP A 490 26.29 -8.95 14.00
CA ASP A 490 25.08 -8.64 14.74
C ASP A 490 25.10 -9.37 16.09
N GLU A 491 26.11 -9.07 16.91
CA GLU A 491 26.29 -9.55 18.27
C GLU A 491 26.91 -8.47 19.17
N GLY A 492 26.78 -8.65 20.49
CA GLY A 492 27.35 -7.72 21.47
C GLY A 492 26.91 -6.27 21.29
N ALA A 493 27.69 -5.31 21.78
CA ALA A 493 27.40 -3.89 21.54
C ALA A 493 27.96 -3.46 20.17
N ILE A 494 27.12 -2.85 19.33
CA ILE A 494 27.52 -2.37 18.00
C ILE A 494 28.35 -1.08 18.11
N ARG A 495 28.06 -0.23 19.11
CA ARG A 495 28.75 1.05 19.28
C ARG A 495 30.28 0.91 19.42
N PRO A 496 30.83 0.02 20.26
CA PRO A 496 32.28 -0.22 20.30
C PRO A 496 32.85 -0.75 18.98
N GLN A 497 32.09 -1.58 18.25
CA GLN A 497 32.53 -2.06 16.93
C GLN A 497 32.65 -0.90 15.94
N LEU A 498 31.72 0.06 15.97
CA LEU A 498 31.80 1.28 15.15
C LEU A 498 33.00 2.16 15.53
N GLU A 499 33.26 2.32 16.83
CA GLU A 499 34.39 3.12 17.33
C GLU A 499 35.74 2.52 16.92
N ALA A 500 35.81 1.19 16.78
CA ALA A 500 36.99 0.49 16.28
C ALA A 500 37.29 0.74 14.79
N LEU A 501 36.31 1.16 13.98
CA LEU A 501 36.48 1.48 12.56
C LEU A 501 37.24 2.81 12.32
N GLY A 502 37.40 3.64 13.36
CA GLY A 502 38.23 4.85 13.34
C GLY A 502 37.47 6.17 13.46
N ARG A 503 38.21 7.25 13.76
CA ARG A 503 37.66 8.58 14.15
C ARG A 503 36.85 9.31 13.06
N PHE A 504 36.96 8.89 11.80
CA PHE A 504 36.25 9.50 10.69
C PHE A 504 34.89 8.84 10.41
N GLU A 505 34.52 7.80 11.15
CA GLU A 505 33.23 7.14 10.99
C GLU A 505 32.13 7.87 11.80
N ALA A 506 31.32 8.66 11.09
CA ALA A 506 30.16 9.29 11.73
C ALA A 506 29.11 8.24 12.09
N ARG A 507 28.49 8.38 13.27
CA ARG A 507 27.42 7.48 13.71
C ARG A 507 26.23 7.50 12.74
N PRO A 508 25.52 6.37 12.58
CA PRO A 508 24.42 6.29 11.63
C PRO A 508 23.27 7.23 11.99
N VAL A 509 22.78 7.99 11.01
CA VAL A 509 21.63 8.90 11.16
C VAL A 509 20.29 8.21 10.89
N LEU A 510 20.35 7.01 10.31
CA LEU A 510 19.20 6.18 9.97
C LEU A 510 19.52 4.71 10.23
N GLY A 511 18.69 4.06 11.05
CA GLY A 511 18.69 2.62 11.28
C GLY A 511 17.50 1.95 10.59
N LEU A 512 17.73 0.83 9.93
CA LEU A 512 16.70 0.06 9.22
C LEU A 512 16.61 -1.34 9.81
N ASP A 513 15.44 -1.68 10.36
CA ASP A 513 15.20 -2.94 11.06
C ASP A 513 14.11 -3.79 10.40
N ALA A 514 14.49 -5.04 10.09
CA ALA A 514 13.57 -6.10 9.70
C ALA A 514 13.58 -7.30 10.66
N VAL A 515 14.46 -7.31 11.67
CA VAL A 515 14.65 -8.48 12.54
C VAL A 515 13.86 -8.34 13.82
N GLY A 516 13.81 -7.16 14.42
CA GLY A 516 13.25 -6.95 15.76
C GLY A 516 14.17 -7.46 16.88
N GLY A 517 13.60 -7.60 18.06
CA GLY A 517 14.27 -8.11 19.26
C GLY A 517 15.57 -7.37 19.59
N ASP A 518 16.59 -8.14 19.99
CA ASP A 518 17.88 -7.61 20.43
C ASP A 518 18.66 -6.94 19.28
N SER A 519 18.49 -7.40 18.04
CA SER A 519 19.17 -6.83 16.85
C SER A 519 18.74 -5.37 16.64
N ALA A 520 17.43 -5.14 16.66
CA ALA A 520 16.85 -3.81 16.54
C ALA A 520 17.24 -2.87 17.70
N ALA A 521 17.28 -3.38 18.93
CA ALA A 521 17.74 -2.61 20.10
C ALA A 521 19.21 -2.19 19.96
N ARG A 522 20.06 -3.07 19.44
CA ARG A 522 21.47 -2.80 19.17
C ARG A 522 21.67 -1.77 18.06
N ILE A 523 20.84 -1.81 17.01
CA ILE A 523 20.80 -0.72 16.02
C ILE A 523 20.46 0.60 16.70
N ALA A 524 19.40 0.65 17.50
CA ALA A 524 18.94 1.88 18.16
C ALA A 524 20.04 2.50 19.05
N ASP A 525 20.78 1.67 19.79
CA ASP A 525 21.88 2.14 20.64
C ASP A 525 23.02 2.74 19.81
N ALA A 526 23.32 2.17 18.65
CA ALA A 526 24.42 2.60 17.77
C ALA A 526 24.17 3.93 17.03
N LEU A 527 22.92 4.38 16.93
CA LEU A 527 22.57 5.58 16.16
C LEU A 527 23.22 6.89 16.67
N ALA A 528 23.29 7.90 15.80
CA ALA A 528 23.55 9.27 16.21
C ALA A 528 22.37 9.84 17.03
N ASP A 529 22.60 10.88 17.82
CA ASP A 529 21.52 11.56 18.53
C ASP A 529 20.62 12.30 17.52
N GLY A 530 19.30 12.29 17.74
CA GLY A 530 18.30 12.81 16.81
C GLY A 530 18.02 11.92 15.59
N ALA A 531 18.68 10.76 15.49
CA ALA A 531 18.52 9.83 14.39
C ALA A 531 17.17 9.11 14.38
N THR A 532 16.86 8.47 13.26
CA THR A 532 15.63 7.68 13.09
C THR A 532 15.92 6.18 13.01
N LEU A 533 15.19 5.38 13.78
CA LEU A 533 15.05 3.94 13.57
C LEU A 533 13.75 3.67 12.80
N CYS A 534 13.85 3.04 11.63
CA CYS A 534 12.70 2.59 10.85
C CYS A 534 12.55 1.07 10.96
N ILE A 535 11.44 0.62 11.54
CA ILE A 535 11.05 -0.79 11.64
C ILE A 535 10.10 -1.10 10.48
N TYR A 536 10.46 -2.07 9.64
CA TYR A 536 9.65 -2.48 8.47
C TYR A 536 9.35 -3.98 8.44
N GLY A 537 9.88 -4.74 9.41
CA GLY A 537 9.63 -6.17 9.56
C GLY A 537 10.04 -6.66 10.94
N CYS A 538 9.65 -7.89 11.28
CA CYS A 538 10.01 -8.54 12.54
C CYS A 538 10.27 -10.04 12.31
N LEU A 539 11.37 -10.37 11.63
CA LEU A 539 11.74 -11.74 11.28
C LEU A 539 11.98 -12.63 12.52
N SER A 540 12.36 -12.04 13.66
CA SER A 540 12.52 -12.78 14.91
C SER A 540 11.21 -13.10 15.62
N GLY A 541 10.10 -12.46 15.23
CA GLY A 541 8.83 -12.51 15.96
C GLY A 541 8.88 -11.84 17.34
N ARG A 542 10.00 -11.22 17.74
CA ARG A 542 10.19 -10.57 19.03
C ARG A 542 10.19 -9.05 18.86
N SER A 543 9.36 -8.36 19.63
CA SER A 543 9.37 -6.90 19.68
C SER A 543 10.71 -6.38 20.20
N PRO A 544 11.24 -5.26 19.66
CA PRO A 544 12.48 -4.67 20.13
C PRO A 544 12.33 -4.08 21.53
N ALA A 545 13.25 -4.42 22.44
CA ALA A 545 13.32 -3.83 23.77
C ALA A 545 14.22 -2.57 23.72
N LEU A 546 13.61 -1.41 23.49
CA LEU A 546 14.33 -0.14 23.35
C LEU A 546 14.49 0.57 24.70
N ASP A 547 15.70 1.04 25.03
CA ASP A 547 15.94 1.84 26.25
C ASP A 547 15.27 3.23 26.11
N TRP A 548 14.42 3.58 27.08
CA TRP A 548 13.72 4.86 27.12
C TRP A 548 14.67 6.07 27.10
N ARG A 549 15.91 5.90 27.59
CA ARG A 549 16.95 6.94 27.55
C ARG A 549 17.30 7.36 26.13
N ALA A 550 17.18 6.46 25.15
CA ALA A 550 17.38 6.77 23.74
C ALA A 550 16.36 7.80 23.25
N PHE A 551 15.12 7.77 23.74
CA PHE A 551 14.09 8.73 23.37
C PHE A 551 14.27 10.07 24.08
N VAL A 552 14.52 10.04 25.39
CA VAL A 552 14.54 11.26 26.21
C VAL A 552 15.84 12.04 26.05
N PHE A 553 16.98 11.37 26.13
CA PHE A 553 18.28 12.05 26.17
C PHE A 553 18.96 12.12 24.80
N ARG A 554 18.63 11.17 23.91
CA ARG A 554 19.23 11.09 22.57
C ARG A 554 18.26 11.44 21.46
N SER A 555 16.99 11.74 21.77
CA SER A 555 15.96 12.14 20.79
C SER A 555 15.83 11.16 19.61
N ILE A 556 16.04 9.85 19.83
CA ILE A 556 15.85 8.84 18.79
C ILE A 556 14.38 8.77 18.41
N ALA A 557 14.09 8.87 17.11
CA ALA A 557 12.74 8.71 16.58
C ALA A 557 12.53 7.28 16.07
N VAL A 558 11.47 6.60 16.52
CA VAL A 558 11.09 5.29 15.99
C VAL A 558 9.90 5.45 15.06
N ARG A 559 10.01 4.88 13.85
CA ARG A 559 8.93 4.89 12.86
C ARG A 559 8.69 3.49 12.30
N GLY A 560 7.43 3.20 11.99
CA GLY A 560 7.06 2.01 11.22
C GLY A 560 6.96 2.33 9.72
N HIS A 561 7.24 1.34 8.88
CA HIS A 561 6.94 1.43 7.44
C HIS A 561 6.20 0.19 6.92
N ASN A 562 5.05 0.43 6.28
CA ASN A 562 4.30 -0.57 5.53
C ASN A 562 4.16 -0.11 4.08
N ALA A 563 4.81 -0.83 3.15
CA ALA A 563 4.87 -0.45 1.74
C ALA A 563 3.49 -0.48 1.06
N ARG A 564 2.62 -1.44 1.42
CA ARG A 564 1.26 -1.56 0.84
C ARG A 564 0.38 -0.37 1.22
N ALA A 565 0.30 -0.07 2.52
CA ALA A 565 -0.46 1.07 3.01
C ALA A 565 0.06 2.40 2.44
N TRP A 566 1.39 2.54 2.35
CA TRP A 566 1.99 3.74 1.77
C TRP A 566 1.72 3.89 0.28
N ALA A 567 1.84 2.81 -0.49
CA ALA A 567 1.59 2.81 -1.93
C ALA A 567 0.11 3.09 -2.25
N ALA A 568 -0.82 2.50 -1.50
CA ALA A 568 -2.24 2.77 -1.61
C ALA A 568 -2.57 4.26 -1.34
N ALA A 569 -1.92 4.86 -0.34
CA ALA A 569 -2.09 6.28 -0.03
C ALA A 569 -1.32 7.22 -0.99
N ASN A 570 -0.34 6.72 -1.74
CA ASN A 570 0.55 7.53 -2.59
C ASN A 570 0.82 6.87 -3.96
N PRO A 571 -0.20 6.54 -4.77
CA PRO A 571 -0.03 5.73 -5.98
C PRO A 571 0.91 6.37 -7.00
N SER A 572 0.82 7.68 -7.22
CA SER A 572 1.72 8.39 -8.15
C SER A 572 3.17 8.40 -7.68
N LYS A 573 3.41 8.47 -6.37
CA LYS A 573 4.78 8.43 -5.82
C LYS A 573 5.35 7.02 -5.89
N ALA A 574 4.53 6.00 -5.60
CA ALA A 574 4.92 4.61 -5.74
C ALA A 574 5.31 4.27 -7.18
N ALA A 575 4.48 4.68 -8.14
CA ALA A 575 4.78 4.52 -9.56
C ALA A 575 6.07 5.24 -9.98
N ARG A 576 6.31 6.46 -9.48
CA ARG A 576 7.56 7.19 -9.73
C ARG A 576 8.77 6.49 -9.13
N ALA A 577 8.67 6.00 -7.89
CA ALA A 577 9.74 5.28 -7.22
C ALA A 577 10.14 4.01 -7.99
N LEU A 578 9.15 3.22 -8.42
CA LEU A 578 9.40 2.03 -9.25
C LEU A 578 10.01 2.39 -10.61
N ARG A 579 9.60 3.50 -11.24
CA ARG A 579 10.26 4.00 -12.47
C ARG A 579 11.72 4.39 -12.22
N SER A 580 12.03 5.07 -11.12
CA SER A 580 13.41 5.40 -10.75
C SER A 580 14.25 4.13 -10.56
N VAL A 581 13.69 3.12 -9.86
CA VAL A 581 14.34 1.81 -9.70
C VAL A 581 14.54 1.15 -11.07
N GLY A 582 13.55 1.18 -11.95
CA GLY A 582 13.66 0.68 -13.32
C GLY A 582 14.79 1.33 -14.12
N GLY A 583 14.96 2.65 -13.98
CA GLY A 583 16.10 3.37 -14.57
C GLY A 583 17.46 2.90 -14.04
N LEU A 584 17.56 2.61 -12.74
CA LEU A 584 18.80 2.10 -12.13
C LEU A 584 19.12 0.67 -12.57
N VAL A 585 18.09 -0.18 -12.69
CA VAL A 585 18.24 -1.56 -13.21
C VAL A 585 18.70 -1.52 -14.67
N ALA A 586 18.04 -0.72 -15.52
CA ALA A 586 18.40 -0.58 -16.92
C ALA A 586 19.84 -0.04 -17.12
N ALA A 587 20.31 0.81 -16.20
CA ALA A 587 21.68 1.33 -16.19
C ALA A 587 22.72 0.37 -15.59
N GLY A 588 22.32 -0.82 -15.10
CA GLY A 588 23.21 -1.76 -14.41
C GLY A 588 23.72 -1.27 -13.05
N LEU A 589 23.09 -0.24 -12.48
CA LEU A 589 23.45 0.33 -11.17
C LEU A 589 22.74 -0.36 -10.00
N LEU A 590 21.71 -1.14 -10.30
CA LEU A 590 20.99 -1.97 -9.34
C LEU A 590 20.82 -3.36 -9.94
N VAL A 591 21.48 -4.34 -9.32
CA VAL A 591 21.47 -5.74 -9.74
C VAL A 591 21.03 -6.62 -8.58
N LEU A 592 20.12 -7.54 -8.86
CA LEU A 592 19.64 -8.55 -7.93
C LEU A 592 19.84 -9.95 -8.51
N ASP A 593 20.28 -10.86 -7.65
CA ASP A 593 20.42 -12.28 -7.98
C ASP A 593 19.24 -13.06 -7.39
N PHE A 594 18.43 -13.64 -8.28
CA PHE A 594 17.32 -14.51 -7.91
C PHE A 594 17.74 -15.98 -7.95
N ALA A 595 17.11 -16.79 -7.10
CA ALA A 595 17.12 -18.24 -7.21
C ALA A 595 15.77 -18.64 -7.79
N GLU A 596 15.78 -19.08 -9.04
CA GLU A 596 14.59 -19.48 -9.76
C GLU A 596 14.32 -20.96 -9.51
N TYR A 597 13.05 -21.28 -9.27
CA TYR A 597 12.55 -22.63 -9.04
C TYR A 597 11.33 -22.83 -9.94
N GLU A 598 11.24 -23.98 -10.60
CA GLU A 598 10.04 -24.34 -11.35
C GLU A 598 8.86 -24.60 -10.40
N PHE A 599 7.70 -23.99 -10.67
CA PHE A 599 6.58 -23.98 -9.73
C PHE A 599 5.94 -25.36 -9.49
N LEU A 600 5.88 -26.26 -10.46
CA LEU A 600 5.25 -27.58 -10.27
C LEU A 600 6.18 -28.59 -9.61
N GLY A 601 7.44 -28.62 -10.03
CA GLY A 601 8.45 -29.59 -9.58
C GLY A 601 9.23 -29.14 -8.36
N GLU A 602 9.54 -27.84 -8.24
CA GLU A 602 10.55 -27.33 -7.31
C GLU A 602 10.01 -26.31 -6.29
N TRP A 603 8.69 -26.07 -6.23
CA TRP A 603 8.12 -25.11 -5.28
C TRP A 603 8.48 -25.40 -3.82
N ALA A 604 8.56 -26.68 -3.46
CA ALA A 604 8.88 -27.12 -2.12
C ALA A 604 10.28 -26.66 -1.71
N GLU A 605 11.26 -26.93 -2.57
CA GLU A 605 12.66 -26.54 -2.38
C GLU A 605 12.80 -25.01 -2.34
N GLY A 606 12.06 -24.30 -3.20
CA GLY A 606 12.02 -22.84 -3.20
C GLY A 606 11.51 -22.27 -1.87
N VAL A 607 10.45 -22.86 -1.32
CA VAL A 607 9.86 -22.44 -0.05
C VAL A 607 10.77 -22.79 1.13
N GLU A 608 11.31 -24.00 1.20
CA GLU A 608 12.22 -24.45 2.26
C GLU A 608 13.53 -23.65 2.26
N GLY A 609 14.07 -23.38 1.06
CA GLY A 609 15.23 -22.53 0.86
C GLY A 609 15.00 -21.11 1.37
N ALA A 610 13.85 -20.50 1.05
CA ALA A 610 13.48 -19.17 1.52
C ALA A 610 13.18 -19.11 3.03
N ALA A 611 12.60 -20.17 3.59
CA ALA A 611 12.29 -20.29 5.01
C ALA A 611 13.51 -20.62 5.90
N GLY A 612 14.60 -21.09 5.29
CA GLY A 612 15.82 -21.50 5.97
C GLY A 612 15.70 -22.83 6.71
N GLU A 613 14.78 -23.72 6.29
CA GLU A 613 14.49 -24.99 6.98
C GLU A 613 15.47 -26.13 6.60
N GLU A 614 16.07 -26.12 5.40
CA GLU A 614 17.03 -27.14 4.94
C GLU A 614 18.44 -26.59 4.64
N GLY A 615 18.99 -25.76 5.54
CA GLY A 615 20.34 -25.22 5.34
C GLY A 615 20.54 -24.48 4.00
N GLY A 616 19.46 -23.96 3.42
CA GLY A 616 19.41 -23.51 2.03
C GLY A 616 20.38 -22.38 1.68
N ARG A 617 20.80 -22.36 0.41
CA ARG A 617 21.75 -21.42 -0.23
C ARG A 617 21.26 -19.95 -0.24
N CYS A 618 20.03 -19.68 0.19
CA CYS A 618 19.35 -18.40 0.01
C CYS A 618 18.58 -17.96 1.27
N GLY A 619 19.28 -17.45 2.29
CA GLY A 619 18.62 -16.70 3.35
C GLY A 619 17.99 -15.41 2.81
N GLY A 620 16.65 -15.29 2.90
CA GLY A 620 15.90 -14.11 2.47
C GLY A 620 15.30 -14.20 1.06
N SER A 621 14.34 -13.32 0.74
CA SER A 621 13.37 -13.26 -0.39
C SER A 621 13.91 -13.40 -1.83
N ARG A 622 14.80 -14.35 -2.10
CA ARG A 622 15.46 -14.56 -3.40
C ARG A 622 14.79 -15.65 -4.23
N ALA A 623 13.99 -16.52 -3.59
CA ALA A 623 13.31 -17.59 -4.28
C ALA A 623 12.16 -17.00 -5.10
N LEU A 624 12.22 -17.23 -6.41
CA LEU A 624 11.14 -16.95 -7.35
C LEU A 624 10.63 -18.29 -7.85
N LEU A 625 9.35 -18.55 -7.66
CA LEU A 625 8.69 -19.68 -8.30
C LEU A 625 8.24 -19.21 -9.69
N MET A 626 8.80 -19.85 -10.70
CA MET A 626 8.57 -19.58 -12.11
C MET A 626 7.54 -20.58 -12.63
N MET A 627 6.47 -20.08 -13.24
CA MET A 627 5.44 -20.98 -13.78
C MET A 627 6.00 -21.77 -14.97
N PRO A 628 5.76 -23.09 -15.08
CA PRO A 628 6.30 -23.90 -16.17
C PRO A 628 5.76 -23.37 -17.49
N GLY A 629 6.70 -22.96 -18.33
CA GLY A 629 6.43 -22.03 -19.43
C GLY A 629 7.50 -20.94 -19.62
N LEU A 630 8.70 -21.12 -19.03
CA LEU A 630 9.95 -20.39 -19.30
C LEU A 630 11.16 -21.32 -19.05
N PRO A 631 11.91 -21.78 -20.08
CA PRO A 631 13.29 -22.20 -19.93
C PRO A 631 14.25 -21.02 -20.15
N ALA A 632 15.31 -20.98 -19.34
CA ALA A 632 16.46 -20.10 -19.54
C ALA A 632 17.09 -20.32 -20.93
N PHE A 633 17.40 -19.23 -21.64
CA PHE A 633 18.40 -19.25 -22.70
C PHE A 633 19.45 -18.18 -22.39
N ALA A 634 20.51 -18.59 -21.69
CA ALA A 634 21.81 -17.99 -21.92
C ALA A 634 22.25 -18.37 -23.34
N GLY A 635 22.60 -17.38 -24.15
CA GLY A 635 23.04 -17.56 -25.53
C GLY A 635 24.43 -18.18 -25.65
N GLY A 636 24.70 -18.75 -26.82
CA GLY A 636 26.04 -19.11 -27.27
C GLY A 636 26.04 -20.39 -28.09
N GLY A 637 25.85 -20.27 -29.40
CA GLY A 637 25.92 -21.41 -30.32
C GLY A 637 27.34 -21.82 -30.72
N ALA A 638 27.45 -23.05 -31.21
CA ALA A 638 28.33 -23.54 -32.27
C ALA A 638 27.74 -24.90 -32.69
N ALA A 639 27.10 -25.03 -33.85
CA ALA A 639 27.70 -25.34 -35.15
C ALA A 639 28.42 -26.71 -35.20
N GLU A 640 27.94 -27.55 -36.13
CA GLU A 640 28.59 -28.71 -36.78
C GLU A 640 28.92 -29.96 -35.96
N ALA A 641 28.08 -31.00 -36.11
CA ALA A 641 28.38 -32.31 -36.73
C ALA A 641 27.32 -33.33 -36.32
#